data_AF-A0A5Q4GFN0-F1
#
_entry.id   AF-A0A5Q4GFN0-F1
#
_cell.length_a   1.000
_cell.length_b   1.000
_cell.length_c   1.000
_cell.angle_alpha   90.00
_cell.angle_beta   90.00
_cell.angle_gamma   90.00
#
_symmetry.space_group_name_H-M   'P 1'
#
loop_
_entity.id
_entity.type
_entity.pdbx_description
1 polymer ?
#
loop_
_entity_poly.entity_id
_entity_poly.type
_entity_poly.pdbx_seq_one_letter_code
_entity_poly.pdbx_strand_id
1 'polypeptide(L)'
;MNRRSSLGALFWKETRQILPLVWLQLVLGIVLQLLIMLNRHSPFTPQLLVIMVMPSLFALGVGAILVGQEREQRTLDWLRWMPVAPRDILRMKLVVGLVSLVVVWCLNLLIMVVFVLPQQSWRGMTAMDSLGFFDTGWEYHWPLQSLFLLAAGFATAWLFRSSLVSVLALIPLASLHTLLILMILGLLERTTSDGLQRIHWAPWIIGGTMVAFTLVLVVIGWRVGLQRLGAEAHGQPQRAWRLFLRNPWDDTPVWTGPAHSVGSMLVWQFLRQHRTPLLGIAAMMAGALVLIAAGGPVAAARGYGTFMAATSLILLVTSWLGVLAFQGDALHERIRFLAERGVSPGKVWATRHVVPLSLLTVVLVAVLALLGRTSGSLDVAPNFSSSPPVVLMMVFVLFFTYGISQFVGQIFRSATIAAIAAPVVAWTLLFYSVFLFTQVRAPYWLLAIFVFMPWLATWIMMRRWMDGRLGWGFWGTHTSLLAVGMLLPLGPAVMVIVSQPTMPAEVRRQLTLEAERYRSEYGTWAFSEPQELVPWTRDPDSDEPLPENRLIEGQIIRERWRNLLGSELEPLAMPASRRPVRFTPQWPRFLFGEATLARQALARDADSELQLQRYRETMDLIDTLIDRLRRSWRLFEQDGADLIEIWLVRELMHPEARQHLGDELYERLVRSLGDDAGRNAARRRALVMSWARYRNSLRTRSPANQLGGYWWIGEGGSGVYAVSPYSRRRAADYLVWLMLQRLEKHEGWNREARIRELAKYWDVPEMVYGVGLGGEFLRADDVHRFAMPVEGRWSRAPGSQWHAGWERLAEELADGKGSGVVFGQRPTTWNTLSPKTTPDPLRWSSR
;
A
#
# COMPACT_ATOMS: atom_id res chain seq x y z
N MET A 1 54.01 11.12 27.15
CA MET A 1 52.72 10.39 27.10
C MET A 1 52.88 9.17 26.20
N ASN A 2 52.41 8.00 26.60
CA ASN A 2 52.49 6.78 25.77
C ASN A 2 51.57 6.95 24.54
N ARG A 3 52.12 6.86 23.32
CA ARG A 3 51.34 7.05 22.07
C ARG A 3 50.10 6.14 22.01
N ARG A 4 50.16 4.96 22.62
CA ARG A 4 49.03 4.03 22.68
C ARG A 4 47.87 4.58 23.51
N SER A 5 48.13 5.24 24.64
CA SER A 5 47.08 5.76 25.51
C SER A 5 46.39 6.98 24.90
N SER A 6 47.13 7.85 24.22
CA SER A 6 46.54 9.01 23.53
C SER A 6 45.66 8.59 22.34
N LEU A 7 46.09 7.59 21.57
CA LEU A 7 45.28 7.04 20.48
C LEU A 7 44.01 6.36 21.00
N GLY A 8 44.08 5.61 22.10
CA GLY A 8 42.90 5.00 22.71
C GLY A 8 41.88 6.03 23.20
N ALA A 9 42.35 7.10 23.85
CA ALA A 9 41.48 8.20 24.29
C ALA A 9 40.84 8.94 23.11
N LEU A 10 41.59 9.17 22.03
CA LEU A 10 41.06 9.77 20.82
C LEU A 10 40.01 8.87 20.16
N PHE A 11 40.29 7.57 20.01
CA PHE A 11 39.34 6.59 19.47
C PHE A 11 38.02 6.63 20.25
N TRP A 12 38.08 6.52 21.58
CA TRP A 12 36.90 6.55 22.44
C TRP A 12 36.08 7.84 22.30
N LYS A 13 36.76 8.99 22.23
CA LYS A 13 36.13 10.29 22.02
C LYS A 13 35.35 10.31 20.69
N GLU A 14 35.99 9.94 19.59
CA GLU A 14 35.37 9.95 18.25
C GLU A 14 34.22 8.93 18.17
N THR A 15 34.36 7.75 18.79
CA THR A 15 33.27 6.77 18.89
C THR A 15 32.06 7.34 19.64
N ARG A 16 32.28 7.99 20.79
CA ARG A 16 31.19 8.61 21.57
C ARG A 16 30.45 9.70 20.77
N GLN A 17 31.14 10.39 19.88
CA GLN A 17 30.57 11.44 19.03
C GLN A 17 29.68 10.89 17.91
N ILE A 18 30.03 9.73 17.33
CA ILE A 18 29.23 9.06 16.29
C ILE A 18 28.06 8.26 16.86
N LEU A 19 28.15 7.78 18.11
CA LEU A 19 27.16 6.89 18.71
C LEU A 19 25.69 7.36 18.58
N PRO A 20 25.35 8.67 18.76
CA PRO A 20 23.99 9.14 18.53
C PRO A 20 23.48 8.92 17.10
N LEU A 21 24.36 9.02 16.10
CA LEU A 21 24.00 8.78 14.70
C LEU A 21 23.71 7.29 14.44
N VAL A 22 24.48 6.39 15.05
CA VAL A 22 24.24 4.93 14.98
C VAL A 22 22.88 4.58 15.61
N TRP A 23 22.58 5.13 16.79
CA TRP A 23 21.30 4.90 17.45
C TRP A 23 20.12 5.47 16.66
N LEU A 24 20.28 6.69 16.14
CA LEU A 24 19.26 7.33 15.31
C LEU A 24 18.92 6.43 14.11
N GLN A 25 19.94 5.93 13.43
CA GLN A 25 19.75 5.05 12.27
C GLN A 25 19.08 3.73 12.67
N LEU A 26 19.51 3.10 13.76
CA LEU A 26 18.92 1.84 14.23
C LEU A 26 17.42 2.01 14.55
N VAL A 27 17.09 3.03 15.35
CA VAL A 27 15.70 3.31 15.73
C VAL A 27 14.86 3.59 14.49
N LEU A 28 15.37 4.40 13.58
CA LEU A 28 14.65 4.80 12.37
C LEU A 28 14.47 3.63 11.38
N GLY A 29 15.49 2.78 11.23
CA GLY A 29 15.42 1.55 10.45
C GLY A 29 14.35 0.59 11.00
N ILE A 30 14.30 0.41 12.32
CA ILE A 30 13.27 -0.41 12.98
C ILE A 30 11.87 0.19 12.75
N VAL A 31 11.69 1.49 12.97
CA VAL A 31 10.39 2.17 12.80
C VAL A 31 9.90 2.07 11.36
N LEU A 32 10.77 2.32 10.39
CA LEU A 32 10.43 2.19 8.96
C LEU A 32 10.04 0.76 8.60
N GLN A 33 10.79 -0.23 9.09
CA GLN A 33 10.49 -1.63 8.84
C GLN A 33 9.14 -2.03 9.44
N LEU A 34 8.84 -1.59 10.67
CA LEU A 34 7.54 -1.80 11.31
C LEU A 34 6.40 -1.15 10.51
N LEU A 35 6.58 0.07 10.04
CA LEU A 35 5.58 0.76 9.21
C LEU A 35 5.34 0.04 7.88
N ILE A 36 6.40 -0.45 7.24
CA ILE A 36 6.28 -1.24 6.02
C ILE A 36 5.54 -2.55 6.28
N MET A 37 5.78 -3.19 7.42
CA MET A 37 5.03 -4.39 7.82
C MET A 37 3.54 -4.13 8.02
N LEU A 38 3.14 -2.91 8.40
CA LEU A 38 1.73 -2.52 8.48
C LEU A 38 1.10 -2.40 7.07
N ASN A 39 1.88 -2.09 6.04
CA ASN A 39 1.41 -1.92 4.66
C ASN A 39 1.67 -3.16 3.77
N ARG A 40 1.21 -4.33 4.24
CA ARG A 40 1.49 -5.63 3.60
C ARG A 40 0.96 -5.79 2.17
N HIS A 41 0.01 -4.97 1.76
CA HIS A 41 -0.63 -5.04 0.45
C HIS A 41 -0.05 -4.07 -0.58
N SER A 42 0.96 -3.27 -0.23
CA SER A 42 1.65 -2.47 -1.23
C SER A 42 2.45 -3.39 -2.16
N PRO A 43 2.29 -3.28 -3.49
CA PRO A 43 3.07 -4.05 -4.46
C PRO A 43 4.55 -3.66 -4.48
N PHE A 44 4.92 -2.54 -3.85
CA PHE A 44 6.30 -2.17 -3.65
C PHE A 44 6.85 -2.90 -2.44
N THR A 45 8.00 -3.57 -2.58
CA THR A 45 8.74 -4.22 -1.49
C THR A 45 9.76 -3.24 -0.90
N PRO A 46 9.37 -2.27 -0.05
CA PRO A 46 10.22 -1.16 0.36
C PRO A 46 11.24 -1.60 1.43
N GLN A 47 11.14 -2.86 1.89
CA GLN A 47 11.93 -3.43 2.99
C GLN A 47 13.42 -3.46 2.64
N LEU A 48 13.77 -3.84 1.40
CA LEU A 48 15.16 -3.84 0.93
C LEU A 48 15.73 -2.43 0.82
N LEU A 49 14.91 -1.45 0.43
CA LEU A 49 15.33 -0.05 0.36
C LEU A 49 15.74 0.48 1.72
N VAL A 50 15.04 0.12 2.81
CA VAL A 50 15.44 0.53 4.17
C VAL A 50 16.84 0.03 4.50
N ILE A 51 17.13 -1.25 4.20
CA ILE A 51 18.42 -1.88 4.47
C ILE A 51 19.55 -1.19 3.70
N MET A 52 19.30 -0.74 2.47
CA MET A 52 20.29 -0.09 1.60
C MET A 52 20.47 1.40 1.91
N VAL A 53 19.38 2.12 2.19
CA VAL A 53 19.37 3.57 2.40
C VAL A 53 19.95 3.93 3.76
N MET A 54 19.71 3.13 4.79
CA MET A 54 20.15 3.42 6.15
C MET A 54 21.68 3.57 6.27
N PRO A 55 22.52 2.60 5.81
CA PRO A 55 23.98 2.76 5.81
C PRO A 55 24.47 3.95 4.99
N SER A 56 23.80 4.26 3.89
CA SER A 56 24.12 5.40 3.02
C SER A 56 23.88 6.74 3.73
N LEU A 57 22.77 6.86 4.46
CA LEU A 57 22.46 8.04 5.29
C LEU A 57 23.45 8.22 6.42
N PHE A 58 23.85 7.12 7.07
CA PHE A 58 24.89 7.15 8.09
C PHE A 58 26.21 7.66 7.52
N ALA A 59 26.69 7.04 6.44
CA ALA A 59 27.93 7.40 5.78
C ALA A 59 27.99 8.89 5.39
N LEU A 60 26.88 9.43 4.89
CA LEU A 60 26.72 10.84 4.54
C LEU A 60 26.91 11.78 5.75
N GLY A 61 26.54 11.34 6.96
CA GLY A 61 26.65 12.13 8.18
C GLY A 61 27.97 12.04 8.91
N VAL A 62 28.71 10.93 8.80
CA VAL A 62 29.90 10.68 9.62
C VAL A 62 30.94 11.78 9.47
N GLY A 63 31.30 12.14 8.24
CA GLY A 63 32.31 13.18 7.98
C GLY A 63 31.87 14.55 8.50
N ALA A 64 30.60 14.91 8.31
CA ALA A 64 30.05 16.17 8.79
C ALA A 64 30.01 16.26 10.32
N ILE A 65 29.76 15.15 11.03
CA ILE A 65 29.79 15.12 12.50
C ILE A 65 31.23 15.10 13.02
N LEU A 66 32.09 14.20 12.53
CA LEU A 66 33.44 14.04 13.07
C LEU A 66 34.38 15.20 12.73
N VAL A 67 34.20 15.84 11.59
CA VAL A 67 35.09 16.93 11.12
C VAL A 67 34.34 18.24 11.07
N GLY A 68 33.18 18.27 10.39
CA GLY A 68 32.43 19.51 10.17
C GLY A 68 31.98 20.17 11.47
N GLN A 69 31.39 19.41 12.39
CA GLN A 69 30.89 19.93 13.66
C GLN A 69 32.03 20.40 14.56
N GLU A 70 33.14 19.65 14.65
CA GLU A 70 34.31 20.07 15.44
C GLU A 70 34.95 21.34 14.92
N ARG A 71 34.95 21.50 13.58
CA ARG A 71 35.48 22.68 12.93
C ARG A 71 34.59 23.90 13.17
N GLU A 72 33.28 23.70 13.14
CA GLU A 72 32.29 24.74 13.44
C GLU A 72 32.36 25.18 14.91
N GLN A 73 32.60 24.23 15.82
CA GLN A 73 32.78 24.47 17.26
C GLN A 73 34.22 24.88 17.64
N ARG A 74 35.15 24.96 16.67
CA ARG A 74 36.58 25.23 16.87
C ARG A 74 37.30 24.25 17.81
N THR A 75 36.71 23.10 18.12
CA THR A 75 37.35 22.06 18.93
C THR A 75 38.47 21.35 18.15
N LEU A 76 38.39 21.38 16.82
CA LEU A 76 39.45 20.88 15.95
C LEU A 76 40.74 21.71 16.08
N ASP A 77 40.63 23.01 16.34
CA ASP A 77 41.80 23.87 16.57
C ASP A 77 42.47 23.49 17.90
N TRP A 78 41.70 23.10 18.91
CA TRP A 78 42.24 22.56 20.16
C TRP A 78 43.02 21.24 19.95
N LEU A 79 42.52 20.35 19.09
CA LEU A 79 43.24 19.12 18.73
C LEU A 79 44.61 19.39 18.09
N ARG A 80 44.80 20.52 17.40
CA ARG A 80 46.09 20.89 16.79
C ARG A 80 47.16 21.23 17.82
N TRP A 81 46.77 21.68 19.01
CA TRP A 81 47.70 22.00 20.09
C TRP A 81 48.13 20.78 20.90
N MET A 82 47.46 19.64 20.75
CA MET A 82 47.85 18.41 21.42
C MET A 82 49.09 17.78 20.76
N PRO A 83 49.95 17.08 21.53
CA PRO A 83 51.14 16.40 21.01
C PRO A 83 50.78 15.10 20.27
N VAL A 84 49.88 15.20 19.28
CA VAL A 84 49.43 14.10 18.42
C VAL A 84 49.68 14.51 16.97
N ALA A 85 50.33 13.65 16.21
CA ALA A 85 50.63 13.95 14.81
C ALA A 85 49.32 14.14 14.00
N PRO A 86 49.21 15.15 13.11
CA PRO A 86 48.03 15.37 12.26
C PRO A 86 47.57 14.12 11.49
N ARG A 87 48.53 13.30 11.04
CA ARG A 87 48.27 12.03 10.34
C ARG A 87 47.51 11.04 11.22
N ASP A 88 47.83 11.00 12.51
CA ASP A 88 47.19 10.08 13.46
C ASP A 88 45.74 10.52 13.74
N ILE A 89 45.48 11.82 13.81
CA ILE A 89 44.11 12.38 13.96
C ILE A 89 43.24 12.01 12.74
N LEU A 90 43.76 12.24 11.53
CA LEU A 90 43.06 11.90 10.29
C LEU A 90 42.79 10.41 10.16
N ARG A 91 43.80 9.58 10.43
CA ARG A 91 43.65 8.12 10.46
C ARG A 91 42.58 7.69 11.44
N MET A 92 42.60 8.23 12.65
CA MET A 92 41.64 7.85 13.68
C MET A 92 40.20 8.17 13.26
N LYS A 93 39.94 9.35 12.72
CA LYS A 93 38.60 9.72 12.23
C LYS A 93 38.12 8.82 11.09
N LEU A 94 39.00 8.52 10.13
CA LEU A 94 38.67 7.63 9.01
C LEU A 94 38.40 6.20 9.50
N VAL A 95 39.25 5.67 10.38
CA VAL A 95 39.11 4.32 10.96
C VAL A 95 37.84 4.21 11.78
N VAL A 96 37.55 5.17 12.67
CA VAL A 96 36.32 5.17 13.47
C VAL A 96 35.09 5.25 12.55
N GLY A 97 35.12 6.07 11.50
CA GLY A 97 34.03 6.16 10.53
C GLY A 97 33.79 4.84 9.79
N LEU A 98 34.87 4.17 9.33
CA LEU A 98 34.78 2.90 8.62
C LEU A 98 34.32 1.75 9.53
N VAL A 99 34.87 1.64 10.75
CA VAL A 99 34.44 0.64 11.73
C VAL A 99 32.97 0.84 12.10
N SER A 100 32.54 2.08 12.30
CA SER A 100 31.13 2.37 12.62
C SER A 100 30.20 2.05 11.45
N LEU A 101 30.63 2.26 10.21
CA LEU A 101 29.87 1.86 9.02
C LEU A 101 29.70 0.34 8.93
N VAL A 102 30.74 -0.44 9.24
CA VAL A 102 30.66 -1.91 9.31
C VAL A 102 29.68 -2.36 10.40
N VAL A 103 29.74 -1.76 11.59
CA VAL A 103 28.77 -2.04 12.67
C VAL A 103 27.34 -1.77 12.18
N VAL A 104 27.15 -0.66 11.49
CA VAL A 104 25.88 -0.28 10.89
C VAL A 104 25.41 -1.29 9.83
N TRP A 105 26.30 -1.82 8.99
CA TRP A 105 25.97 -2.91 8.06
C TRP A 105 25.47 -4.14 8.80
N CYS A 106 26.19 -4.58 9.84
CA CYS A 106 25.77 -5.72 10.67
C CYS A 106 24.40 -5.50 11.32
N LEU A 107 24.12 -4.30 11.82
CA LEU A 107 22.82 -3.97 12.41
C LEU A 107 21.68 -3.99 11.38
N ASN A 108 21.90 -3.48 10.17
CA ASN A 108 20.87 -3.54 9.12
C ASN A 108 20.64 -4.96 8.60
N LEU A 109 21.71 -5.77 8.51
CA LEU A 109 21.58 -7.20 8.21
C LEU A 109 20.81 -7.94 9.31
N LEU A 110 21.02 -7.59 10.58
CA LEU A 110 20.22 -8.13 11.69
C LEU A 110 18.74 -7.74 11.56
N ILE A 111 18.42 -6.48 11.24
CA ILE A 111 17.05 -6.03 10.95
C ILE A 111 16.46 -6.85 9.80
N MET A 112 17.22 -7.08 8.73
CA MET A 112 16.79 -7.91 7.59
C MET A 112 16.46 -9.35 8.03
N VAL A 113 17.34 -9.97 8.80
CA VAL A 113 17.14 -11.34 9.30
C VAL A 113 15.89 -11.44 10.17
N VAL A 114 15.66 -10.46 11.05
CA VAL A 114 14.55 -10.48 11.99
C VAL A 114 13.21 -10.16 11.32
N PHE A 115 13.16 -9.17 10.42
CA PHE A 115 11.90 -8.65 9.91
C PHE A 115 11.56 -9.08 8.47
N VAL A 116 12.56 -9.32 7.62
CA VAL A 116 12.36 -9.58 6.19
C VAL A 116 12.35 -11.08 5.89
N LEU A 117 13.36 -11.83 6.32
CA LEU A 117 13.49 -13.26 6.01
C LEU A 117 12.27 -14.11 6.44
N PRO A 118 11.64 -13.90 7.61
CA PRO A 118 10.52 -14.72 8.06
C PRO A 118 9.24 -14.56 7.22
N GLN A 119 9.16 -13.55 6.34
CA GLN A 119 7.94 -13.24 5.60
C GLN A 119 7.74 -14.10 4.35
N GLN A 120 8.74 -14.90 3.92
CA GLN A 120 8.75 -15.68 2.67
C GLN A 120 8.40 -14.86 1.40
N SER A 121 8.30 -13.54 1.50
CA SER A 121 7.93 -12.60 0.45
C SER A 121 9.04 -12.36 -0.58
N TRP A 122 10.20 -12.99 -0.39
CA TRP A 122 11.31 -12.97 -1.35
C TRP A 122 10.90 -13.47 -2.74
N ARG A 123 9.91 -14.37 -2.83
CA ARG A 123 9.41 -14.87 -4.12
C ARG A 123 8.62 -13.84 -4.95
N GLY A 124 8.24 -12.70 -4.36
CA GLY A 124 7.52 -11.62 -5.04
C GLY A 124 8.41 -10.54 -5.68
N MET A 125 9.73 -10.77 -5.83
CA MET A 125 10.67 -9.78 -6.40
C MET A 125 10.36 -9.34 -7.84
N THR A 126 9.48 -10.05 -8.54
CA THR A 126 9.06 -9.74 -9.93
C THR A 126 8.51 -8.32 -10.13
N ALA A 127 7.97 -7.68 -9.08
CA ALA A 127 7.48 -6.31 -9.18
C ALA A 127 8.61 -5.26 -9.30
N MET A 128 9.78 -5.50 -8.72
CA MET A 128 10.91 -4.57 -8.87
C MET A 128 11.73 -4.85 -10.14
N ASP A 129 11.66 -6.06 -10.70
CA ASP A 129 12.15 -6.34 -12.05
C ASP A 129 11.46 -5.42 -13.08
N SER A 130 10.18 -5.12 -12.88
CA SER A 130 9.45 -4.17 -13.75
C SER A 130 9.96 -2.73 -13.71
N LEU A 131 10.70 -2.34 -12.66
CA LEU A 131 11.35 -1.03 -12.56
C LEU A 131 12.81 -1.05 -13.08
N GLY A 132 13.31 -2.21 -13.52
CA GLY A 132 14.66 -2.39 -14.04
C GLY A 132 15.79 -2.21 -13.02
N PHE A 133 15.48 -2.14 -11.72
CA PHE A 133 16.51 -1.92 -10.68
C PHE A 133 17.39 -3.16 -10.48
N PHE A 134 16.82 -4.37 -10.51
CA PHE A 134 17.54 -5.62 -10.25
C PHE A 134 18.35 -6.11 -11.46
N ASP A 135 17.90 -5.81 -12.70
CA ASP A 135 18.68 -6.11 -13.91
C ASP A 135 20.05 -5.42 -13.95
N THR A 136 20.24 -4.35 -13.15
CA THR A 136 21.51 -3.63 -13.05
C THR A 136 22.44 -4.11 -11.92
N GLY A 137 22.09 -5.18 -11.21
CA GLY A 137 22.91 -5.74 -10.11
C GLY A 137 23.12 -4.78 -8.93
N TRP A 138 22.21 -3.81 -8.78
CA TRP A 138 22.33 -2.74 -7.78
C TRP A 138 22.36 -3.27 -6.35
N GLU A 139 21.74 -4.43 -6.08
CA GLU A 139 21.75 -5.10 -4.78
C GLU A 139 23.14 -5.46 -4.27
N TYR A 140 24.15 -5.52 -5.14
CA TYR A 140 25.54 -5.78 -4.75
C TYR A 140 26.35 -4.49 -4.51
N HIS A 141 25.83 -3.32 -4.91
CA HIS A 141 26.59 -2.07 -4.91
C HIS A 141 26.32 -1.16 -3.71
N TRP A 142 25.30 -1.43 -2.89
CA TRP A 142 24.99 -0.60 -1.73
C TRP A 142 26.15 -0.45 -0.72
N PRO A 143 27.03 -1.45 -0.45
CA PRO A 143 28.19 -1.24 0.43
C PRO A 143 29.18 -0.27 -0.21
N LEU A 144 29.45 -0.42 -1.52
CA LEU A 144 30.34 0.47 -2.28
C LEU A 144 29.79 1.90 -2.31
N GLN A 145 28.48 2.06 -2.50
CA GLN A 145 27.82 3.37 -2.45
C GLN A 145 27.98 4.02 -1.07
N SER A 146 27.78 3.26 0.02
CA SER A 146 27.97 3.81 1.37
C SER A 146 29.43 4.15 1.68
N LEU A 147 30.41 3.40 1.14
CA LEU A 147 31.83 3.74 1.23
C LEU A 147 32.17 5.01 0.43
N PHE A 148 31.62 5.15 -0.78
CA PHE A 148 31.74 6.36 -1.59
C PHE A 148 31.19 7.57 -0.84
N LEU A 149 29.99 7.46 -0.27
CA LEU A 149 29.38 8.54 0.52
C LEU A 149 30.16 8.88 1.78
N LEU A 150 30.79 7.89 2.44
CA LEU A 150 31.65 8.10 3.59
C LEU A 150 32.89 8.93 3.19
N ALA A 151 33.58 8.53 2.12
CA ALA A 151 34.74 9.24 1.60
C ALA A 151 34.38 10.65 1.13
N ALA A 152 33.28 10.79 0.40
CA ALA A 152 32.72 12.08 0.00
C ALA A 152 32.43 12.96 1.22
N GLY A 153 31.78 12.42 2.24
CA GLY A 153 31.44 13.10 3.50
C GLY A 153 32.66 13.66 4.22
N PHE A 154 33.74 12.88 4.30
CA PHE A 154 35.01 13.37 4.85
C PHE A 154 35.64 14.45 3.97
N ALA A 155 35.69 14.23 2.65
CA ALA A 155 36.28 15.20 1.72
C ALA A 155 35.57 16.56 1.80
N THR A 156 34.24 16.58 1.75
CA THR A 156 33.48 17.84 1.84
C THR A 156 33.60 18.49 3.22
N ALA A 157 33.63 17.71 4.31
CA ALA A 157 33.80 18.25 5.66
C ALA A 157 35.19 18.89 5.87
N TRP A 158 36.24 18.39 5.21
CA TRP A 158 37.56 19.03 5.22
C TRP A 158 37.62 20.29 4.33
N LEU A 159 36.86 20.31 3.24
CA LEU A 159 36.79 21.48 2.35
C LEU A 159 36.03 22.65 3.00
N PHE A 160 34.86 22.40 3.58
CA PHE A 160 33.97 23.44 4.09
C PHE A 160 34.07 23.62 5.62
N ARG A 161 33.91 24.87 6.08
CA ARG A 161 33.95 25.20 7.52
C ARG A 161 32.67 24.84 8.27
N SER A 162 31.52 24.91 7.61
CA SER A 162 30.22 24.63 8.21
C SER A 162 29.80 23.19 7.91
N SER A 163 29.33 22.50 8.94
CA SER A 163 28.86 21.12 8.85
C SER A 163 27.68 20.98 7.88
N LEU A 164 26.71 21.88 7.92
CA LEU A 164 25.55 21.86 7.02
C LEU A 164 25.95 22.07 5.55
N VAL A 165 26.88 23.01 5.29
CA VAL A 165 27.39 23.26 3.93
C VAL A 165 28.13 22.04 3.40
N SER A 166 28.86 21.32 4.26
CA SER A 166 29.53 20.07 3.86
C SER A 166 28.54 19.00 3.41
N VAL A 167 27.39 18.87 4.07
CA VAL A 167 26.32 17.94 3.69
C VAL A 167 25.64 18.39 2.40
N LEU A 168 25.33 19.69 2.25
CA LEU A 168 24.78 20.27 1.02
C LEU A 168 25.69 20.00 -0.19
N ALA A 169 27.01 20.12 -0.01
CA ALA A 169 27.99 19.90 -1.06
C ALA A 169 28.12 18.42 -1.48
N LEU A 170 27.59 17.47 -0.70
CA LEU A 170 27.60 16.05 -1.09
C LEU A 170 26.67 15.75 -2.25
N ILE A 171 25.55 16.48 -2.37
CA ILE A 171 24.58 16.24 -3.44
C ILE A 171 25.17 16.53 -4.82
N PRO A 172 25.74 17.72 -5.11
CA PRO A 172 26.34 17.95 -6.42
C PRO A 172 27.50 16.98 -6.69
N LEU A 173 28.22 16.55 -5.66
CA LEU A 173 29.28 15.55 -5.81
C LEU A 173 28.74 14.16 -6.15
N ALA A 174 27.66 13.73 -5.50
CA ALA A 174 26.96 12.48 -5.82
C ALA A 174 26.32 12.54 -7.21
N SER A 175 25.66 13.65 -7.55
CA SER A 175 25.09 13.89 -8.88
C SER A 175 26.15 13.89 -9.97
N LEU A 176 27.34 14.44 -9.72
CA LEU A 176 28.45 14.40 -10.67
C LEU A 176 28.87 12.96 -10.97
N HIS A 177 28.96 12.12 -9.94
CA HIS A 177 29.24 10.70 -10.10
C HIS A 177 28.15 9.99 -10.91
N THR A 178 26.87 10.24 -10.61
CA THR A 178 25.74 9.69 -11.39
C THR A 178 25.76 10.17 -12.84
N LEU A 179 26.02 11.45 -13.10
CA LEU A 179 26.14 12.01 -14.46
C LEU A 179 27.28 11.36 -15.23
N LEU A 180 28.41 11.10 -14.57
CA LEU A 180 29.52 10.39 -15.19
C LEU A 180 29.14 8.96 -15.57
N ILE A 181 28.45 8.22 -14.68
CA ILE A 181 27.93 6.88 -15.00
C ILE A 181 27.00 6.95 -16.22
N LEU A 182 26.03 7.87 -16.21
CA LEU A 182 25.09 8.04 -17.33
C LEU A 182 25.81 8.40 -18.63
N MET A 183 26.86 9.23 -18.56
CA MET A 183 27.67 9.58 -19.73
C MET A 183 28.45 8.36 -20.26
N ILE A 184 29.08 7.57 -19.38
CA ILE A 184 29.82 6.36 -19.79
C ILE A 184 28.87 5.33 -20.39
N LEU A 185 27.73 5.07 -19.75
CA LEU A 185 26.73 4.15 -20.27
C LEU A 185 26.15 4.63 -21.60
N GLY A 186 25.89 5.94 -21.74
CA GLY A 186 25.41 6.52 -22.99
C GLY A 186 26.45 6.50 -24.11
N LEU A 187 27.75 6.62 -23.80
CA LEU A 187 28.83 6.44 -24.76
C LEU A 187 28.93 4.98 -25.22
N LEU A 188 28.85 4.04 -24.29
CA LEU A 188 28.88 2.60 -24.60
C LEU A 188 27.67 2.17 -25.44
N GLU A 189 26.49 2.70 -25.14
CA GLU A 189 25.26 2.48 -25.90
C GLU A 189 25.39 2.97 -27.36
N ARG A 190 26.14 4.04 -27.60
CA ARG A 190 26.42 4.49 -28.99
C ARG A 190 27.41 3.60 -29.71
N THR A 191 28.27 2.88 -28.99
CA THR A 191 29.33 2.07 -29.59
C THR A 191 28.98 0.59 -29.75
N THR A 192 27.98 0.08 -29.03
CA THR A 192 27.59 -1.34 -29.05
C THR A 192 26.21 -1.48 -29.69
N SER A 193 26.11 -2.18 -30.83
CA SER A 193 24.84 -2.40 -31.55
C SER A 193 23.93 -3.42 -30.84
N ASP A 194 24.49 -4.24 -29.94
CA ASP A 194 23.78 -5.35 -29.32
C ASP A 194 23.25 -4.98 -27.94
N GLY A 195 21.95 -4.69 -27.86
CA GLY A 195 21.25 -4.34 -26.62
C GLY A 195 21.34 -5.40 -25.51
N LEU A 196 21.66 -6.66 -25.83
CA LEU A 196 21.86 -7.74 -24.87
C LEU A 196 23.18 -7.62 -24.09
N GLN A 197 24.24 -7.06 -24.70
CA GLN A 197 25.49 -6.85 -23.97
C GLN A 197 25.33 -5.76 -22.89
N ARG A 198 24.39 -4.82 -23.05
CA ARG A 198 24.12 -3.70 -22.13
C ARG A 198 23.92 -4.15 -20.68
N ILE A 199 23.19 -5.24 -20.46
CA ILE A 199 22.77 -5.70 -19.13
C ILE A 199 23.98 -6.21 -18.32
N HIS A 200 24.98 -6.80 -18.99
CA HIS A 200 26.10 -7.44 -18.30
C HIS A 200 27.21 -6.48 -17.83
N TRP A 201 27.45 -5.35 -18.52
CA TRP A 201 28.57 -4.44 -18.19
C TRP A 201 28.21 -3.32 -17.20
N ALA A 202 26.94 -2.93 -17.14
CA ALA A 202 26.49 -1.80 -16.31
C ALA A 202 26.89 -1.94 -14.81
N PRO A 203 26.72 -3.09 -14.14
CA PRO A 203 27.11 -3.24 -12.73
C PRO A 203 28.61 -3.01 -12.52
N TRP A 204 29.46 -3.53 -13.40
CA TRP A 204 30.91 -3.39 -13.30
C TRP A 204 31.38 -1.96 -13.50
N ILE A 205 30.75 -1.22 -14.41
CA ILE A 205 31.04 0.20 -14.65
C ILE A 205 30.64 1.03 -13.42
N ILE A 206 29.45 0.77 -12.86
CA ILE A 206 28.96 1.44 -11.65
C ILE A 206 29.93 1.15 -10.49
N GLY A 207 30.23 -0.11 -10.22
CA GLY A 207 31.15 -0.51 -9.16
C GLY A 207 32.57 0.06 -9.36
N GLY A 208 33.11 -0.02 -10.57
CA GLY A 208 34.45 0.48 -10.91
C GLY A 208 34.56 2.01 -10.76
N THR A 209 33.57 2.76 -11.24
CA THR A 209 33.53 4.22 -11.09
C THR A 209 33.35 4.62 -9.62
N MET A 210 32.53 3.90 -8.84
CA MET A 210 32.38 4.15 -7.39
C MET A 210 33.70 3.95 -6.64
N VAL A 211 34.43 2.86 -6.92
CA VAL A 211 35.75 2.60 -6.31
C VAL A 211 36.74 3.70 -6.69
N ALA A 212 36.83 4.05 -7.97
CA ALA A 212 37.73 5.10 -8.45
C ALA A 212 37.44 6.46 -7.78
N PHE A 213 36.17 6.88 -7.72
CA PHE A 213 35.78 8.13 -7.05
C PHE A 213 36.07 8.09 -5.55
N THR A 214 35.80 6.97 -4.89
CA THR A 214 36.11 6.78 -3.47
C THR A 214 37.59 7.00 -3.21
N LEU A 215 38.48 6.40 -4.00
CA LEU A 215 39.93 6.57 -3.87
C LEU A 215 40.36 8.03 -4.07
N VAL A 216 39.85 8.69 -5.11
CA VAL A 216 40.14 10.11 -5.39
C VAL A 216 39.70 10.99 -4.21
N LEU A 217 38.50 10.78 -3.68
CA LEU A 217 37.96 11.56 -2.57
C LEU A 217 38.71 11.33 -1.26
N VAL A 218 39.13 10.10 -0.97
CA VAL A 218 40.00 9.80 0.17
C VAL A 218 41.32 10.56 0.04
N VAL A 219 41.95 10.55 -1.14
CA VAL A 219 43.21 11.28 -1.38
C VAL A 219 43.03 12.80 -1.22
N ILE A 220 41.96 13.37 -1.79
CA ILE A 220 41.65 14.80 -1.66
C ILE A 220 41.39 15.15 -0.19
N GLY A 221 40.51 14.42 0.49
CA GLY A 221 40.19 14.65 1.90
C GLY A 221 41.41 14.52 2.80
N TRP A 222 42.28 13.54 2.54
CA TRP A 222 43.53 13.34 3.26
C TRP A 222 44.51 14.51 3.07
N ARG A 223 44.72 14.96 1.82
CA ARG A 223 45.61 16.10 1.52
C ARG A 223 45.09 17.40 2.13
N VAL A 224 43.82 17.71 1.94
CA VAL A 224 43.19 18.92 2.51
C VAL A 224 43.19 18.86 4.03
N GLY A 225 42.89 17.70 4.62
CA GLY A 225 42.93 17.49 6.06
C GLY A 225 44.32 17.74 6.66
N LEU A 226 45.38 17.23 6.03
CA LEU A 226 46.76 17.48 6.47
C LEU A 226 47.15 18.95 6.36
N GLN A 227 46.75 19.63 5.27
CA GLN A 227 46.99 21.07 5.11
C GLN A 227 46.27 21.89 6.18
N ARG A 228 45.06 21.47 6.57
CA ARG A 228 44.26 22.18 7.59
C ARG A 228 44.74 21.91 9.02
N LEU A 229 45.23 20.70 9.31
CA LEU A 229 45.77 20.33 10.62
C LEU A 229 47.25 20.67 10.80
N GLY A 230 47.97 20.95 9.70
CA GLY A 230 49.36 21.38 9.75
C GLY A 230 49.50 22.69 10.53
N ALA A 231 50.71 22.92 11.08
CA ALA A 231 51.01 24.17 11.76
C ALA A 231 50.68 25.34 10.84
N GLU A 232 49.79 26.24 11.29
CA GLU A 232 49.58 27.50 10.58
C GLU A 232 50.94 28.19 10.55
N ALA A 233 51.54 28.26 9.35
CA ALA A 233 52.79 28.95 9.15
C ALA A 233 52.62 30.34 9.76
N HIS A 234 53.35 30.63 10.83
CA HIS A 234 53.24 31.84 11.66
C HIS A 234 53.51 33.16 10.89
N GLY A 235 53.58 33.13 9.55
CA GLY A 235 53.90 34.26 8.68
C GLY A 235 52.70 34.96 8.02
N GLN A 236 51.44 34.56 8.23
CA GLN A 236 50.27 35.26 7.63
C GLN A 236 49.29 35.98 8.57
N PRO A 237 49.61 36.41 9.81
CA PRO A 237 48.65 37.21 10.57
C PRO A 237 48.43 38.61 9.96
N GLN A 238 49.27 39.08 9.03
CA GLN A 238 49.22 40.49 8.63
C GLN A 238 48.17 40.85 7.57
N ARG A 239 47.68 39.98 6.68
CA ARG A 239 46.70 40.43 5.65
C ARG A 239 45.27 40.55 6.17
N ALA A 240 44.81 39.58 6.97
CA ALA A 240 43.50 39.65 7.57
C ALA A 240 43.45 40.70 8.68
N TRP A 241 44.51 40.80 9.50
CA TRP A 241 44.60 41.85 10.53
C TRP A 241 44.83 43.23 9.92
N ARG A 242 45.58 43.39 8.81
CA ARG A 242 45.62 44.68 8.08
C ARG A 242 44.31 45.02 7.38
N LEU A 243 43.49 44.07 6.93
CA LEU A 243 42.14 44.37 6.42
C LEU A 243 41.15 44.69 7.54
N PHE A 244 41.25 44.03 8.70
CA PHE A 244 40.47 44.35 9.89
C PHE A 244 40.89 45.71 10.51
N LEU A 245 42.19 46.02 10.48
CA LEU A 245 42.76 47.30 10.92
C LEU A 245 42.68 48.40 9.84
N ARG A 246 42.27 48.09 8.60
CA ARG A 246 41.99 49.11 7.56
C ARG A 246 40.55 49.62 7.62
N ASN A 247 39.73 49.09 8.53
CA ASN A 247 38.45 49.68 8.88
C ASN A 247 38.20 49.65 10.41
N PRO A 248 39.04 50.34 11.23
CA PRO A 248 38.75 50.45 12.65
C PRO A 248 37.67 51.50 12.95
N TRP A 249 37.26 52.30 11.95
CA TRP A 249 36.39 53.47 12.10
C TRP A 249 35.60 53.80 10.82
N ASP A 250 35.12 52.79 10.08
CA ASP A 250 33.86 53.07 9.37
C ASP A 250 32.84 53.10 10.50
N ASP A 251 32.48 54.31 10.93
CA ASP A 251 31.31 54.59 11.74
C ASP A 251 30.14 53.84 11.10
N THR A 252 29.90 52.58 11.49
CA THR A 252 28.56 52.06 11.42
C THR A 252 27.81 52.99 12.34
N PRO A 253 26.99 53.93 11.83
CA PRO A 253 26.30 54.86 12.69
C PRO A 253 25.64 53.99 13.73
N VAL A 254 25.91 54.28 15.01
CA VAL A 254 25.12 53.70 16.09
C VAL A 254 23.70 53.99 15.66
N TRP A 255 22.98 52.95 15.21
CA TRP A 255 21.69 53.07 14.54
C TRP A 255 20.72 53.50 15.63
N THR A 256 20.68 54.81 15.90
CA THR A 256 19.88 55.46 16.95
C THR A 256 18.44 55.71 16.50
N GLY A 257 18.09 55.34 15.26
CA GLY A 257 16.74 55.49 14.72
C GLY A 257 15.88 54.23 14.84
N PRO A 258 14.67 54.29 15.44
CA PRO A 258 13.69 53.22 15.41
C PRO A 258 12.90 53.24 14.09
N ALA A 259 13.55 53.05 12.95
CA ALA A 259 12.88 53.13 11.64
C ALA A 259 12.40 51.76 11.11
N HIS A 260 12.78 50.64 11.73
CA HIS A 260 12.43 49.31 11.25
C HIS A 260 11.70 48.50 12.29
N SER A 261 10.62 47.85 11.86
CA SER A 261 9.91 46.87 12.68
C SER A 261 10.89 45.77 13.12
N VAL A 262 10.80 45.33 14.38
CA VAL A 262 11.63 44.20 14.87
C VAL A 262 11.47 42.96 13.98
N GLY A 263 10.30 42.77 13.34
CA GLY A 263 10.06 41.66 12.43
C GLY A 263 10.94 41.71 11.18
N SER A 264 11.05 42.87 10.51
CA SER A 264 11.88 43.02 9.32
C SER A 264 13.37 42.85 9.62
N MET A 265 13.83 43.34 10.79
CA MET A 265 15.21 43.11 11.24
C MET A 265 15.51 41.62 11.44
N LEU A 266 14.60 40.87 12.06
CA LEU A 266 14.77 39.42 12.27
C LEU A 266 14.79 38.64 10.96
N VAL A 267 13.93 39.01 9.99
CA VAL A 267 13.92 38.41 8.64
C VAL A 267 15.22 38.71 7.90
N TRP A 268 15.68 39.96 7.92
CA TRP A 268 16.96 40.35 7.32
C TRP A 268 18.14 39.60 7.95
N GLN A 269 18.13 39.48 9.28
CA GLN A 269 19.12 38.73 10.03
C GLN A 269 19.14 37.26 9.58
N PHE A 270 17.97 36.63 9.43
CA PHE A 270 17.86 35.26 8.93
C PHE A 270 18.50 35.10 7.56
N LEU A 271 18.14 35.97 6.60
CA LEU A 271 18.67 35.94 5.23
C LEU A 271 20.20 36.07 5.21
N ARG A 272 20.75 37.02 5.97
CA ARG A 272 22.19 37.25 5.99
C ARG A 272 22.93 36.08 6.63
N GLN A 273 22.39 35.50 7.70
CA GLN A 273 23.00 34.37 8.41
C GLN A 273 22.97 33.09 7.58
N HIS A 274 21.92 32.90 6.79
CA HIS A 274 21.71 31.69 6.00
C HIS A 274 22.00 31.85 4.50
N ARG A 275 22.70 32.90 4.09
CA ARG A 275 22.95 33.17 2.66
C ARG A 275 23.54 31.97 1.92
N THR A 276 24.54 31.31 2.49
CA THR A 276 25.20 30.17 1.84
C THR A 276 24.32 28.93 1.74
N PRO A 277 23.66 28.42 2.81
CA PRO A 277 22.75 27.28 2.66
C PRO A 277 21.51 27.62 1.82
N LEU A 278 20.99 28.84 1.88
CA LEU A 278 19.87 29.27 1.04
C LEU A 278 20.23 29.28 -0.45
N LEU A 279 21.44 29.74 -0.82
CA LEU A 279 21.92 29.65 -2.20
C LEU A 279 22.08 28.20 -2.67
N GLY A 280 22.61 27.32 -1.81
CA GLY A 280 22.71 25.89 -2.11
C GLY A 280 21.34 25.25 -2.33
N ILE A 281 20.38 25.56 -1.47
CA ILE A 281 18.98 25.13 -1.59
C ILE A 281 18.35 25.67 -2.89
N ALA A 282 18.50 26.95 -3.18
CA ALA A 282 17.97 27.54 -4.41
C ALA A 282 18.56 26.89 -5.68
N ALA A 283 19.86 26.56 -5.67
CA ALA A 283 20.49 25.84 -6.76
C ALA A 283 19.92 24.41 -6.92
N MET A 284 19.68 23.70 -5.82
CA MET A 284 19.03 22.37 -5.85
C MET A 284 17.58 22.45 -6.37
N MET A 285 16.83 23.47 -5.97
CA MET A 285 15.47 23.73 -6.49
C MET A 285 15.50 23.96 -8.00
N ALA A 286 16.40 24.83 -8.47
CA ALA A 286 16.59 25.08 -9.89
C ALA A 286 16.95 23.78 -10.63
N GLY A 287 17.85 22.96 -10.09
CA GLY A 287 18.18 21.64 -10.63
C GLY A 287 16.96 20.72 -10.72
N ALA A 288 16.11 20.67 -9.70
CA ALA A 288 14.88 19.87 -9.72
C ALA A 288 13.88 20.37 -10.77
N LEU A 289 13.71 21.70 -10.91
CA LEU A 289 12.87 22.30 -11.94
C LEU A 289 13.39 22.01 -13.34
N VAL A 290 14.72 22.04 -13.55
CA VAL A 290 15.35 21.63 -14.80
C VAL A 290 15.10 20.16 -15.09
N LEU A 291 15.18 19.27 -14.09
CA LEU A 291 14.87 17.85 -14.27
C LEU A 291 13.40 17.62 -14.66
N ILE A 292 12.45 18.37 -14.08
CA ILE A 292 11.02 18.30 -14.48
C ILE A 292 10.84 18.82 -15.90
N ALA A 293 11.44 19.97 -16.23
CA ALA A 293 11.33 20.57 -17.56
C ALA A 293 11.98 19.70 -18.65
N ALA A 294 13.14 19.11 -18.37
CA ALA A 294 13.85 18.21 -19.28
C ALA A 294 13.17 16.84 -19.40
N GLY A 295 12.50 16.39 -18.33
CA GLY A 295 11.74 15.14 -18.27
C GLY A 295 10.38 15.18 -18.95
N GLY A 296 10.17 16.03 -19.97
CA GLY A 296 8.92 16.16 -20.74
C GLY A 296 8.55 14.90 -21.55
N PRO A 297 8.04 15.00 -22.80
CA PRO A 297 7.48 13.87 -23.57
C PRO A 297 8.41 12.64 -23.68
N VAL A 298 9.73 12.84 -23.58
CA VAL A 298 10.75 11.78 -23.61
C VAL A 298 10.68 10.85 -22.39
N ALA A 299 10.17 11.31 -21.24
CA ALA A 299 10.02 10.50 -20.02
C ALA A 299 8.90 9.46 -20.10
N ALA A 300 7.87 9.69 -20.93
CA ALA A 300 6.86 8.67 -21.21
C ALA A 300 7.48 7.42 -21.86
N ALA A 301 8.58 7.60 -22.61
CA ALA A 301 9.30 6.52 -23.28
C ALA A 301 10.49 5.95 -22.47
N ARG A 302 11.08 6.71 -21.53
CA ARG A 302 12.31 6.33 -20.79
C ARG A 302 12.13 6.11 -19.28
N GLY A 303 10.90 6.12 -18.79
CA GLY A 303 10.55 5.65 -17.44
C GLY A 303 10.43 6.75 -16.38
N TYR A 304 9.72 6.42 -15.30
CA TYR A 304 9.35 7.29 -14.17
C TYR A 304 10.54 7.84 -13.35
N GLY A 305 11.78 7.45 -13.65
CA GLY A 305 12.96 7.72 -12.83
C GLY A 305 13.32 9.21 -12.68
N THR A 306 13.30 9.99 -13.77
CA THR A 306 13.67 11.42 -13.74
C THR A 306 12.69 12.25 -12.93
N PHE A 307 11.39 11.99 -13.08
CA PHE A 307 10.33 12.63 -12.29
C PHE A 307 10.43 12.27 -10.81
N MET A 308 10.71 11.00 -10.49
CA MET A 308 10.92 10.56 -9.11
C MET A 308 12.16 11.20 -8.48
N ALA A 309 13.25 11.35 -9.23
CA ALA A 309 14.45 12.04 -8.78
C ALA A 309 14.19 13.53 -8.51
N ALA A 310 13.49 14.22 -9.41
CA ALA A 310 13.14 15.62 -9.22
C ALA A 310 12.21 15.82 -8.02
N THR A 311 11.19 14.97 -7.87
CA THR A 311 10.27 15.00 -6.72
C THR A 311 11.01 14.75 -5.41
N SER A 312 11.90 13.74 -5.39
CA SER A 312 12.73 13.44 -4.22
C SER A 312 13.65 14.62 -3.85
N LEU A 313 14.22 15.30 -4.85
CA LEU A 313 15.05 16.47 -4.65
C LEU A 313 14.25 17.65 -4.08
N ILE A 314 13.04 17.92 -4.59
CA ILE A 314 12.13 18.95 -4.05
C ILE A 314 11.78 18.66 -2.59
N LEU A 315 11.47 17.39 -2.25
CA LEU A 315 11.13 17.01 -0.89
C LEU A 315 12.34 17.12 0.05
N LEU A 316 13.53 16.75 -0.42
CA LEU A 316 14.78 16.93 0.33
C LEU A 316 15.05 18.41 0.61
N VAL A 317 14.92 19.27 -0.40
CA VAL A 317 15.06 20.71 -0.23
C VAL A 317 14.05 21.25 0.77
N THR A 318 12.78 20.86 0.63
CA THR A 318 11.69 21.30 1.50
C THR A 318 11.97 20.92 2.95
N SER A 319 12.50 19.71 3.15
CA SER A 319 12.94 19.25 4.47
C SER A 319 14.07 20.13 5.03
N TRP A 320 15.09 20.44 4.24
CA TRP A 320 16.21 21.28 4.69
C TRP A 320 15.81 22.74 4.95
N LEU A 321 14.86 23.28 4.20
CA LEU A 321 14.24 24.57 4.51
C LEU A 321 13.53 24.54 5.87
N GLY A 322 12.87 23.43 6.22
CA GLY A 322 12.28 23.24 7.54
C GLY A 322 13.33 23.23 8.64
N VAL A 323 14.41 22.45 8.47
CA VAL A 323 15.52 22.37 9.44
C VAL A 323 16.18 23.74 9.65
N LEU A 324 16.38 24.51 8.57
CA LEU A 324 16.99 25.84 8.62
C LEU A 324 16.18 26.86 9.43
N ALA A 325 14.88 26.67 9.59
CA ALA A 325 14.02 27.60 10.34
C ALA A 325 14.54 27.84 11.77
N PHE A 326 15.12 26.82 12.42
CA PHE A 326 15.61 26.92 13.80
C PHE A 326 17.11 26.67 13.98
N GLN A 327 17.74 25.85 13.14
CA GLN A 327 19.13 25.44 13.36
C GLN A 327 20.17 26.57 13.34
N GLY A 328 19.91 27.63 12.56
CA GLY A 328 20.83 28.78 12.51
C GLY A 328 21.03 29.50 13.83
N ASP A 329 19.94 29.63 14.59
CA ASP A 329 19.98 30.32 15.87
C ASP A 329 20.51 29.43 16.99
N ALA A 330 20.37 28.10 16.84
CA ALA A 330 20.84 27.12 17.83
C ALA A 330 22.37 27.05 17.93
N LEU A 331 23.08 27.13 16.80
CA LEU A 331 24.53 26.88 16.72
C LEU A 331 25.41 27.87 17.50
N HIS A 332 24.89 29.03 17.88
CA HIS A 332 25.66 30.12 18.51
C HIS A 332 24.95 30.73 19.73
N GLU A 333 23.98 30.02 20.32
CA GLU A 333 23.15 30.53 21.43
C GLU A 333 22.48 31.89 21.14
N ARG A 334 22.36 32.26 19.85
CA ARG A 334 21.78 33.54 19.41
C ARG A 334 20.31 33.63 19.77
N ILE A 335 19.65 32.48 19.81
CA ILE A 335 18.26 32.40 20.25
C ILE A 335 18.09 32.89 21.69
N ARG A 336 19.04 32.57 22.55
CA ARG A 336 19.04 33.00 23.96
C ARG A 336 19.27 34.49 24.07
N PHE A 337 20.15 35.04 23.23
CA PHE A 337 20.33 36.49 23.14
C PHE A 337 19.01 37.22 22.78
N LEU A 338 18.20 36.68 21.87
CA LEU A 338 16.88 37.26 21.55
C LEU A 338 15.91 37.16 22.73
N ALA A 339 15.97 36.07 23.51
CA ALA A 339 15.18 35.89 24.73
C ALA A 339 15.54 36.91 25.81
N GLU A 340 16.84 37.13 26.04
CA GLU A 340 17.38 38.09 27.00
C GLU A 340 17.03 39.54 26.65
N ARG A 341 16.78 39.83 25.36
CA ARG A 341 16.29 41.12 24.88
C ARG A 341 14.77 41.26 24.87
N GLY A 342 14.04 40.28 25.42
CA GLY A 342 12.59 40.34 25.57
C GLY A 342 11.81 40.24 24.26
N VAL A 343 12.40 39.70 23.18
CA VAL A 343 11.67 39.49 21.92
C VAL A 343 10.63 38.40 22.12
N SER A 344 9.38 38.66 21.73
CA SER A 344 8.29 37.70 21.96
C SER A 344 8.51 36.39 21.18
N PRO A 345 8.32 35.21 21.81
CA PRO A 345 8.54 33.91 21.18
C PRO A 345 7.74 33.70 19.89
N GLY A 346 6.47 34.11 19.88
CA GLY A 346 5.62 34.00 18.69
C GLY A 346 6.11 34.84 17.51
N LYS A 347 6.73 36.00 17.78
CA LYS A 347 7.31 36.85 16.74
C LYS A 347 8.58 36.24 16.17
N VAL A 348 9.46 35.70 17.02
CA VAL A 348 10.64 34.95 16.55
C VAL A 348 10.19 33.77 15.69
N TRP A 349 9.25 32.97 16.17
CA TRP A 349 8.69 31.84 15.43
C TRP A 349 8.16 32.25 14.05
N ALA A 350 7.28 33.25 13.99
CA ALA A 350 6.70 33.71 12.73
C ALA A 350 7.78 34.20 11.75
N THR A 351 8.74 35.03 12.22
CA THR A 351 9.78 35.60 11.35
C THR A 351 10.73 34.56 10.75
N ARG A 352 10.93 33.42 11.42
CA ARG A 352 11.76 32.30 10.92
C ARG A 352 11.09 31.48 9.83
N HIS A 353 9.76 31.51 9.74
CA HIS A 353 9.02 30.81 8.69
C HIS A 353 8.82 31.64 7.41
N VAL A 354 8.91 32.98 7.49
CA VAL A 354 8.66 33.87 6.32
C VAL A 354 9.53 33.47 5.11
N VAL A 355 10.85 33.45 5.28
CA VAL A 355 11.77 33.20 4.15
C VAL A 355 11.62 31.79 3.58
N PRO A 356 11.64 30.70 4.38
CA PRO A 356 11.46 29.36 3.85
C PRO A 356 10.10 29.15 3.17
N LEU A 357 9.01 29.69 3.73
CA LEU A 357 7.69 29.56 3.13
C LEU A 357 7.56 30.35 1.83
N SER A 358 8.15 31.55 1.72
CA SER A 358 8.18 32.28 0.45
C SER A 358 8.89 31.48 -0.65
N LEU A 359 10.05 30.87 -0.34
CA LEU A 359 10.76 30.01 -1.29
C LEU A 359 9.94 28.77 -1.68
N LEU A 360 9.28 28.14 -0.72
CA LEU A 360 8.42 26.99 -0.98
C LEU A 360 7.24 27.34 -1.89
N THR A 361 6.61 28.49 -1.67
CA THR A 361 5.52 29.00 -2.53
C THR A 361 6.00 29.26 -3.95
N VAL A 362 7.19 29.87 -4.12
CA VAL A 362 7.78 30.09 -5.45
C VAL A 362 8.01 28.76 -6.18
N VAL A 363 8.55 27.75 -5.49
CA VAL A 363 8.75 26.42 -6.06
C VAL A 363 7.44 25.77 -6.44
N LEU A 364 6.44 25.82 -5.56
CA LEU A 364 5.13 25.25 -5.83
C LEU A 364 4.51 25.88 -7.09
N VAL A 365 4.51 27.22 -7.20
CA VAL A 365 4.01 27.93 -8.38
C VAL A 365 4.78 27.53 -9.64
N ALA A 366 6.12 27.43 -9.57
CA ALA A 366 6.95 27.02 -10.70
C ALA A 366 6.66 25.57 -11.14
N VAL A 367 6.50 24.65 -10.19
CA VAL A 367 6.16 23.24 -10.47
C VAL A 367 4.77 23.16 -11.11
N LEU A 368 3.77 23.88 -10.58
CA LEU A 368 2.43 23.91 -11.16
C LEU A 368 2.42 24.51 -12.57
N ALA A 369 3.19 25.56 -12.81
CA ALA A 369 3.34 26.15 -14.15
C ALA A 369 4.00 25.18 -15.14
N LEU A 370 5.05 24.46 -14.72
CA LEU A 370 5.73 23.45 -15.54
C LEU A 370 4.80 22.27 -15.84
N LEU A 371 4.09 21.76 -14.83
CA LEU A 371 3.13 20.66 -14.99
C LEU A 371 2.00 21.05 -15.95
N GLY A 372 1.42 22.25 -15.78
CA GLY A 372 0.39 22.77 -16.68
C GLY A 372 0.86 22.87 -18.13
N ARG A 373 2.10 23.33 -18.35
CA ARG A 373 2.71 23.37 -19.69
C ARG A 373 2.89 21.98 -20.29
N THR A 374 3.35 21.00 -19.51
CA THR A 374 3.56 19.64 -20.01
C THR A 374 2.25 18.92 -20.31
N SER A 375 1.19 19.15 -19.53
CA SER A 375 -0.10 18.50 -19.75
C SER A 375 -0.84 18.98 -21.00
N GLY A 376 -0.58 20.20 -21.48
CA GLY A 376 -1.16 20.67 -22.74
C GLY A 376 -0.61 19.98 -24.00
N SER A 377 0.46 19.19 -23.86
CA SER A 377 1.16 18.55 -24.99
C SER A 377 0.96 17.04 -25.09
N LEU A 378 0.37 16.42 -24.06
CA LEU A 378 0.16 14.98 -23.99
C LEU A 378 -1.35 14.73 -23.88
N ASP A 379 -1.95 14.04 -24.86
CA ASP A 379 -3.34 13.52 -24.82
C ASP A 379 -3.57 12.49 -23.68
N VAL A 380 -2.62 12.37 -22.74
CA VAL A 380 -2.71 11.54 -21.55
C VAL A 380 -3.69 12.20 -20.59
N ALA A 381 -4.97 11.82 -20.72
CA ALA A 381 -6.08 12.08 -19.81
C ALA A 381 -6.11 13.50 -19.21
N PRO A 382 -6.86 14.47 -19.81
CA PRO A 382 -6.95 15.86 -19.34
C PRO A 382 -7.40 16.05 -17.87
N ASN A 383 -7.81 14.98 -17.20
CA ASN A 383 -8.27 14.96 -15.82
C ASN A 383 -7.15 14.90 -14.77
N PHE A 384 -5.91 14.49 -15.10
CA PHE A 384 -4.91 14.23 -14.06
C PHE A 384 -4.24 15.51 -13.53
N SER A 385 -3.80 16.42 -14.41
CA SER A 385 -3.04 17.62 -14.00
C SER A 385 -3.90 18.81 -13.57
N SER A 386 -5.16 18.85 -14.00
CA SER A 386 -6.10 19.96 -13.72
C SER A 386 -7.03 19.68 -12.54
N SER A 387 -7.03 18.45 -12.00
CA SER A 387 -7.90 18.12 -10.89
C SER A 387 -7.43 18.84 -9.60
N PRO A 388 -8.28 19.65 -8.95
CA PRO A 388 -7.96 20.27 -7.65
C PRO A 388 -7.36 19.32 -6.59
N PRO A 389 -7.71 18.01 -6.54
CA PRO A 389 -7.10 17.06 -5.62
C PRO A 389 -5.59 16.88 -5.77
N VAL A 390 -5.03 16.92 -6.98
CA VAL A 390 -3.58 16.70 -7.18
C VAL A 390 -2.78 17.89 -6.65
N VAL A 391 -3.23 19.11 -6.96
CA VAL A 391 -2.61 20.34 -6.42
C VAL A 391 -2.68 20.35 -4.90
N LEU A 392 -3.85 20.02 -4.33
CA LEU A 392 -4.04 19.95 -2.89
C LEU A 392 -3.12 18.89 -2.25
N MET A 393 -2.93 17.74 -2.90
CA MET A 393 -2.01 16.70 -2.44
C MET A 393 -0.55 17.17 -2.49
N MET A 394 -0.12 17.86 -3.54
CA MET A 394 1.25 18.40 -3.61
C MET A 394 1.50 19.45 -2.52
N VAL A 395 0.55 20.37 -2.31
CA VAL A 395 0.59 21.35 -1.21
C VAL A 395 0.69 20.65 0.13
N PHE A 396 -0.16 19.64 0.35
CA PHE A 396 -0.17 18.84 1.57
C PHE A 396 1.19 18.18 1.80
N VAL A 397 1.75 17.49 0.80
CA VAL A 397 3.03 16.78 0.92
C VAL A 397 4.18 17.74 1.24
N LEU A 398 4.26 18.89 0.55
CA LEU A 398 5.31 19.89 0.79
C LEU A 398 5.19 20.52 2.17
N PHE A 399 3.98 20.95 2.55
CA PHE A 399 3.74 21.59 3.85
C PHE A 399 3.93 20.61 5.01
N PHE A 400 3.53 19.35 4.83
CA PHE A 400 3.79 18.27 5.78
C PHE A 400 5.28 18.01 5.94
N THR A 401 6.01 17.85 4.84
CA THR A 401 7.46 17.62 4.86
C THR A 401 8.16 18.77 5.57
N TYR A 402 7.83 20.02 5.23
CA TYR A 402 8.37 21.20 5.91
C TYR A 402 8.03 21.22 7.41
N GLY A 403 6.76 20.96 7.76
CA GLY A 403 6.25 20.96 9.13
C GLY A 403 6.91 19.92 10.04
N ILE A 404 7.15 18.72 9.53
CA ILE A 404 7.90 17.69 10.25
C ILE A 404 9.37 18.08 10.36
N SER A 405 9.96 18.61 9.31
CA SER A 405 11.38 18.94 9.31
C SER A 405 11.75 20.12 10.19
N GLN A 406 10.88 21.14 10.32
CA GLN A 406 11.08 22.22 11.31
C GLN A 406 10.91 21.73 12.75
N PHE A 407 9.99 20.79 12.99
CA PHE A 407 9.87 20.11 14.28
C PHE A 407 11.14 19.33 14.65
N VAL A 408 11.68 18.55 13.71
CA VAL A 408 12.98 17.87 13.90
C VAL A 408 14.12 18.88 14.10
N GLY A 409 14.08 20.00 13.36
CA GLY A 409 15.02 21.11 13.48
C GLY A 409 15.01 21.81 14.83
N GLN A 410 13.91 21.78 15.59
CA GLN A 410 13.89 22.33 16.95
C GLN A 410 14.36 21.32 18.00
N ILE A 411 14.10 20.04 17.77
CA ILE A 411 14.43 18.92 18.66
C ILE A 411 15.95 18.70 18.76
N PHE A 412 16.63 18.60 17.62
CA PHE A 412 18.06 18.31 17.62
C PHE A 412 18.88 19.59 17.79
N ARG A 413 19.91 19.58 18.64
CA ARG A 413 20.84 20.73 18.74
C ARG A 413 21.87 20.78 17.62
N SER A 414 22.19 19.63 17.02
CA SER A 414 23.16 19.54 15.94
C SER A 414 22.46 19.69 14.60
N ALA A 415 22.87 20.70 13.83
CA ALA A 415 22.33 20.97 12.49
C ALA A 415 22.56 19.81 11.52
N THR A 416 23.67 19.09 11.67
CA THR A 416 23.98 17.90 10.85
C THR A 416 23.01 16.78 11.15
N ILE A 417 22.80 16.47 12.43
CA ILE A 417 21.87 15.41 12.84
C ILE A 417 20.46 15.76 12.37
N ALA A 418 20.04 17.03 12.55
CA ALA A 418 18.73 17.49 12.08
C ALA A 418 18.58 17.38 10.55
N ALA A 419 19.60 17.78 9.77
CA ALA A 419 19.56 17.73 8.31
C ALA A 419 19.46 16.30 7.74
N ILE A 420 20.00 15.31 8.47
CA ILE A 420 19.92 13.89 8.09
C ILE A 420 18.64 13.25 8.60
N ALA A 421 18.26 13.52 9.86
CA ALA A 421 17.06 12.95 10.48
C ALA A 421 15.78 13.46 9.82
N ALA A 422 15.71 14.76 9.50
CA ALA A 422 14.47 15.41 9.09
C ALA A 422 13.86 14.84 7.81
N PRO A 423 14.60 14.65 6.69
CA PRO A 423 14.03 14.03 5.49
C PRO A 423 13.48 12.65 5.81
N VAL A 424 14.22 11.84 6.56
CA VAL A 424 13.83 10.45 6.81
C VAL A 424 12.61 10.37 7.72
N VAL A 425 12.54 11.18 8.78
CA VAL A 425 11.36 11.27 9.65
C VAL A 425 10.16 11.82 8.87
N ALA A 426 10.34 12.82 8.02
CA ALA A 426 9.29 13.35 7.15
C ALA A 426 8.76 12.29 6.19
N TRP A 427 9.63 11.55 5.51
CA TRP A 427 9.24 10.44 4.64
C TRP A 427 8.54 9.31 5.39
N THR A 428 9.04 8.95 6.57
CA THR A 428 8.45 7.93 7.45
C THR A 428 7.01 8.30 7.82
N LEU A 429 6.80 9.54 8.27
CA LEU A 429 5.48 10.03 8.67
C LEU A 429 4.59 10.35 7.46
N LEU A 430 5.16 10.63 6.29
CA LEU A 430 4.41 10.78 5.05
C LEU A 430 3.89 9.43 4.59
N PHE A 431 4.72 8.39 4.62
CA PHE A 431 4.29 7.01 4.36
C PHE A 431 3.19 6.58 5.34
N TYR A 432 3.34 6.94 6.62
CA TYR A 432 2.30 6.72 7.61
C TYR A 432 1.00 7.48 7.28
N SER A 433 1.06 8.74 6.85
CA SER A 433 -0.10 9.50 6.36
C SER A 433 -0.77 8.84 5.16
N VAL A 434 0.01 8.36 4.19
CA VAL A 434 -0.50 7.66 3.01
C VAL A 434 -1.16 6.34 3.43
N PHE A 435 -0.59 5.61 4.39
CA PHE A 435 -1.21 4.43 4.97
C PHE A 435 -2.54 4.78 5.67
N LEU A 436 -2.56 5.83 6.50
CA LEU A 436 -3.79 6.31 7.13
C LEU A 436 -4.87 6.68 6.10
N PHE A 437 -4.47 7.32 5.00
CA PHE A 437 -5.38 7.73 3.94
C PHE A 437 -5.90 6.55 3.11
N THR A 438 -4.99 5.73 2.58
CA THR A 438 -5.33 4.66 1.63
C THR A 438 -5.88 3.41 2.31
N GLN A 439 -5.28 3.04 3.45
CA GLN A 439 -5.56 1.79 4.15
C GLN A 439 -6.50 2.00 5.32
N VAL A 440 -6.36 3.07 6.10
CA VAL A 440 -7.29 3.33 7.23
C VAL A 440 -8.51 4.13 6.78
N ARG A 441 -8.42 4.85 5.65
CA ARG A 441 -9.42 5.82 5.17
C ARG A 441 -9.71 6.90 6.20
N ALA A 442 -8.67 7.37 6.86
CA ALA A 442 -8.75 8.46 7.82
C ALA A 442 -9.34 9.72 7.14
N PRO A 443 -10.34 10.37 7.74
CA PRO A 443 -10.88 11.64 7.25
C PRO A 443 -9.81 12.71 7.03
N TYR A 444 -9.93 13.50 5.97
CA TYR A 444 -8.94 14.54 5.62
C TYR A 444 -8.69 15.56 6.73
N TRP A 445 -9.71 15.91 7.51
CA TRP A 445 -9.56 16.85 8.62
C TRP A 445 -8.71 16.29 9.76
N LEU A 446 -8.76 14.98 10.03
CA LEU A 446 -7.89 14.32 11.00
C LEU A 446 -6.45 14.27 10.52
N LEU A 447 -6.25 14.00 9.22
CA LEU A 447 -4.93 14.08 8.59
C LEU A 447 -4.38 15.52 8.64
N ALA A 448 -5.21 16.54 8.44
CA ALA A 448 -4.82 17.94 8.60
C ALA A 448 -4.37 18.21 10.04
N ILE A 449 -5.10 17.76 11.05
CA ILE A 449 -4.68 17.89 12.46
C ILE A 449 -3.30 17.24 12.66
N PHE A 450 -3.08 16.04 12.13
CA PHE A 450 -1.77 15.37 12.19
C PHE A 450 -0.65 16.23 11.58
N VAL A 451 -0.90 16.87 10.43
CA VAL A 451 0.05 17.78 9.76
C VAL A 451 0.37 19.02 10.58
N PHE A 452 -0.63 19.58 11.28
CA PHE A 452 -0.47 20.81 12.06
C PHE A 452 0.08 20.58 13.48
N MET A 453 0.02 19.36 14.02
CA MET A 453 0.57 19.06 15.35
C MET A 453 2.06 19.41 15.51
N PRO A 454 2.96 19.10 14.55
CA PRO A 454 4.35 19.56 14.57
C PRO A 454 4.49 21.07 14.66
N TRP A 455 3.67 21.82 13.92
CA TRP A 455 3.66 23.30 13.94
C TRP A 455 3.23 23.85 15.30
N LEU A 456 2.18 23.27 15.87
CA LEU A 456 1.69 23.63 17.18
C LEU A 456 2.75 23.33 18.25
N ALA A 457 3.39 22.16 18.18
CA ALA A 457 4.46 21.77 19.08
C ALA A 457 5.61 22.78 19.04
N THR A 458 6.04 23.19 17.84
CA THR A 458 7.17 24.12 17.74
C THR A 458 6.86 25.52 18.22
N TRP A 459 5.62 25.97 18.01
CA TRP A 459 5.14 27.24 18.55
C TRP A 459 5.10 27.19 20.09
N ILE A 460 4.38 26.25 20.71
CA ILE A 460 4.22 26.20 22.17
C ILE A 460 5.59 26.08 22.86
N MET A 461 6.50 25.29 22.28
CA MET A 461 7.82 25.07 22.87
C MET A 461 8.85 26.15 22.53
N MET A 462 8.50 27.14 21.71
CA MET A 462 9.43 28.20 21.29
C MET A 462 10.04 28.93 22.48
N ARG A 463 9.25 29.30 23.50
CA ARG A 463 9.78 30.00 24.69
C ARG A 463 10.85 29.17 25.41
N ARG A 464 10.55 27.90 25.69
CA ARG A 464 11.50 26.99 26.37
C ARG A 464 12.76 26.74 25.55
N TRP A 465 12.61 26.67 24.23
CA TRP A 465 13.72 26.51 23.30
C TRP A 465 14.60 27.76 23.27
N MET A 466 13.99 28.96 23.20
CA MET A 466 14.70 30.24 23.30
C MET A 466 15.49 30.37 24.60
N ASP A 467 14.91 29.92 25.72
CA ASP A 467 15.57 29.93 27.04
C ASP A 467 16.64 28.83 27.20
N GLY A 468 16.82 27.95 26.20
CA GLY A 468 17.74 26.80 26.26
C GLY A 468 17.32 25.68 27.24
N ARG A 469 16.11 25.74 27.78
CA ARG A 469 15.58 24.83 28.82
C ARG A 469 15.04 23.53 28.20
N LEU A 470 15.92 22.65 27.75
CA LEU A 470 15.57 21.37 27.12
C LEU A 470 15.38 20.22 28.13
N GLY A 471 14.61 20.45 29.19
CA GLY A 471 14.30 19.44 30.21
C GLY A 471 13.22 18.43 29.78
N TRP A 472 12.88 17.49 30.65
CA TRP A 472 11.83 16.47 30.40
C TRP A 472 10.50 17.05 29.93
N GLY A 473 10.09 18.21 30.44
CA GLY A 473 8.87 18.88 30.00
C GLY A 473 8.92 19.32 28.53
N PHE A 474 10.09 19.69 27.99
CA PHE A 474 10.25 20.02 26.58
C PHE A 474 10.06 18.77 25.71
N TRP A 475 10.77 17.70 26.04
CA TRP A 475 10.71 16.42 25.31
C TRP A 475 9.32 15.78 25.39
N GLY A 476 8.76 15.69 26.60
CA GLY A 476 7.42 15.14 26.82
C GLY A 476 6.33 15.90 26.07
N THR A 477 6.45 17.22 25.90
CA THR A 477 5.45 17.99 25.13
C THR A 477 5.55 17.72 23.63
N HIS A 478 6.76 17.65 23.06
CA HIS A 478 6.93 17.28 21.65
C HIS A 478 6.42 15.86 21.38
N THR A 479 6.81 14.91 22.22
CA THR A 479 6.40 13.51 22.10
C THR A 479 4.90 13.34 22.25
N SER A 480 4.27 13.99 23.24
CA SER A 480 2.82 13.90 23.46
C SER A 480 2.02 14.51 22.30
N LEU A 481 2.37 15.69 21.80
CA LEU A 481 1.68 16.31 20.67
C LEU A 481 1.83 15.48 19.39
N LEU A 482 3.02 14.95 19.12
CA LEU A 482 3.23 14.05 17.98
C LEU A 482 2.43 12.75 18.14
N ALA A 483 2.45 12.14 19.33
CA ALA A 483 1.69 10.92 19.60
C ALA A 483 0.18 11.14 19.44
N VAL A 484 -0.36 12.25 19.95
CA VAL A 484 -1.77 12.64 19.74
C VAL A 484 -2.04 12.80 18.25
N GLY A 485 -1.19 13.51 17.51
CA GLY A 485 -1.31 13.66 16.07
C GLY A 485 -1.32 12.34 15.31
N MET A 486 -0.50 11.36 15.73
CA MET A 486 -0.44 10.04 15.09
C MET A 486 -1.62 9.14 15.47
N LEU A 487 -2.09 9.19 16.72
CA LEU A 487 -3.16 8.30 17.20
C LEU A 487 -4.56 8.79 16.83
N LEU A 488 -4.79 10.10 16.75
CA LEU A 488 -6.12 10.66 16.49
C LEU A 488 -6.73 10.19 15.15
N PRO A 489 -5.99 10.13 14.02
CA PRO A 489 -6.51 9.58 12.76
C PRO A 489 -6.91 8.10 12.82
N LEU A 490 -6.42 7.34 13.80
CA LEU A 490 -6.82 5.94 14.01
C LEU A 490 -8.17 5.81 14.73
N GLY A 491 -8.66 6.87 15.37
CA GLY A 491 -9.90 6.88 16.15
C GLY A 491 -11.11 6.30 15.40
N PRO A 492 -11.44 6.77 14.19
CA PRO A 492 -12.56 6.22 13.41
C PRO A 492 -12.42 4.72 13.13
N ALA A 493 -11.22 4.25 12.80
CA ALA A 493 -10.98 2.84 12.55
C ALA A 493 -11.12 2.00 13.81
N VAL A 494 -10.58 2.46 14.93
CA VAL A 494 -10.78 1.81 16.24
C VAL A 494 -12.27 1.77 16.58
N MET A 495 -13.01 2.85 16.33
CA MET A 495 -14.44 2.91 16.58
C MET A 495 -15.19 1.88 15.73
N VAL A 496 -14.87 1.76 14.44
CA VAL A 496 -15.42 0.73 13.54
C VAL A 496 -15.09 -0.69 14.05
N ILE A 497 -13.85 -0.95 14.49
CA ILE A 497 -13.45 -2.25 15.03
C ILE A 497 -14.23 -2.61 16.29
N VAL A 498 -14.44 -1.62 17.18
CA VAL A 498 -15.13 -1.81 18.45
C VAL A 498 -16.65 -1.93 18.24
N SER A 499 -17.22 -1.16 17.33
CA SER A 499 -18.66 -1.16 17.03
C SER A 499 -19.10 -2.29 16.10
N GLN A 500 -18.16 -3.04 15.51
CA GLN A 500 -18.47 -4.16 14.64
C GLN A 500 -19.26 -5.24 15.41
N PRO A 501 -20.45 -5.61 14.94
CA PRO A 501 -21.20 -6.69 15.54
C PRO A 501 -20.45 -8.01 15.32
N THR A 502 -20.71 -8.99 16.19
CA THR A 502 -20.02 -10.27 16.17
C THR A 502 -20.98 -11.42 16.37
N MET A 503 -20.66 -12.59 15.82
CA MET A 503 -21.37 -13.83 16.11
C MET A 503 -21.37 -14.12 17.63
N PRO A 504 -22.52 -14.42 18.23
CA PRO A 504 -22.59 -14.86 19.63
C PRO A 504 -21.64 -16.02 19.91
N ALA A 505 -20.99 -16.01 21.07
CA ALA A 505 -19.99 -17.02 21.42
C ALA A 505 -20.56 -18.44 21.42
N GLU A 506 -21.84 -18.61 21.78
CA GLU A 506 -22.53 -19.89 21.76
C GLU A 506 -22.69 -20.44 20.34
N VAL A 507 -23.21 -19.63 19.42
CA VAL A 507 -23.33 -20.02 18.01
C VAL A 507 -21.96 -20.35 17.42
N ARG A 508 -20.93 -19.56 17.75
CA ARG A 508 -19.55 -19.85 17.35
C ARG A 508 -19.06 -21.21 17.84
N ARG A 509 -19.37 -21.56 19.09
CA ARG A 509 -19.03 -22.87 19.67
C ARG A 509 -19.75 -23.99 18.93
N GLN A 510 -21.06 -23.84 18.71
CA GLN A 510 -21.90 -24.80 17.99
C GLN A 510 -21.38 -25.05 16.57
N LEU A 511 -21.12 -24.00 15.78
CA LEU A 511 -20.57 -24.13 14.43
C LEU A 511 -19.17 -24.77 14.42
N THR A 512 -18.38 -24.57 15.48
CA THR A 512 -17.07 -25.23 15.59
C THR A 512 -17.22 -26.73 15.76
N LEU A 513 -18.11 -27.16 16.67
CA LEU A 513 -18.42 -28.58 16.89
C LEU A 513 -19.03 -29.22 15.64
N GLU A 514 -19.91 -28.50 14.96
CA GLU A 514 -20.56 -28.95 13.72
C GLU A 514 -19.53 -29.11 12.58
N ALA A 515 -18.60 -28.17 12.43
CA ALA A 515 -17.51 -28.28 11.47
C ALA A 515 -16.56 -29.45 11.77
N GLU A 516 -16.32 -29.75 13.05
CA GLU A 516 -15.52 -30.91 13.48
C GLU A 516 -16.25 -32.22 13.18
N ARG A 517 -17.57 -32.27 13.42
CA ARG A 517 -18.41 -33.41 13.04
C ARG A 517 -18.34 -33.67 11.53
N TYR A 518 -18.55 -32.66 10.69
CA TYR A 518 -18.42 -32.81 9.25
C TYR A 518 -17.00 -33.22 8.84
N ARG A 519 -15.96 -32.67 9.49
CA ARG A 519 -14.58 -33.11 9.22
C ARG A 519 -14.38 -34.59 9.55
N SER A 520 -14.96 -35.09 10.64
CA SER A 520 -14.88 -36.51 11.00
C SER A 520 -15.66 -37.40 10.01
N GLU A 521 -16.80 -36.93 9.52
CA GLU A 521 -17.67 -37.66 8.59
C GLU A 521 -17.04 -37.76 7.19
N TYR A 522 -16.45 -36.67 6.68
CA TYR A 522 -15.85 -36.61 5.34
C TYR A 522 -14.35 -36.92 5.32
N GLY A 523 -13.70 -37.07 6.48
CA GLY A 523 -12.27 -37.38 6.61
C GLY A 523 -11.35 -36.33 5.99
N THR A 524 -10.29 -36.78 5.30
CA THR A 524 -9.31 -35.92 4.62
C THR A 524 -9.92 -35.05 3.51
N TRP A 525 -11.10 -35.40 3.03
CA TRP A 525 -11.81 -34.73 1.92
C TRP A 525 -12.68 -33.57 2.36
N ALA A 526 -12.83 -33.36 3.67
CA ALA A 526 -13.66 -32.30 4.22
C ALA A 526 -13.31 -30.89 3.67
N PHE A 527 -12.08 -30.69 3.20
CA PHE A 527 -11.63 -29.47 2.53
C PHE A 527 -10.94 -29.70 1.18
N SER A 528 -11.10 -30.86 0.56
CA SER A 528 -10.56 -31.05 -0.80
C SER A 528 -11.19 -30.03 -1.74
N GLU A 529 -10.39 -29.40 -2.59
CA GLU A 529 -10.95 -28.52 -3.61
C GLU A 529 -11.92 -29.32 -4.49
N PRO A 530 -13.14 -28.80 -4.75
CA PRO A 530 -14.04 -29.45 -5.68
C PRO A 530 -13.34 -29.60 -7.03
N GLN A 531 -13.60 -30.72 -7.70
CA GLN A 531 -13.01 -30.98 -9.00
C GLN A 531 -13.48 -29.90 -9.98
N GLU A 532 -12.54 -29.11 -10.49
CA GLU A 532 -12.82 -28.22 -11.59
C GLU A 532 -13.05 -29.07 -12.82
N LEU A 533 -14.32 -29.17 -13.22
CA LEU A 533 -14.64 -29.61 -14.56
C LEU A 533 -14.17 -28.46 -15.44
N VAL A 534 -13.06 -28.66 -16.12
CA VAL A 534 -12.52 -27.72 -17.08
C VAL A 534 -13.47 -27.74 -18.28
N PRO A 535 -14.24 -26.66 -18.54
CA PRO A 535 -14.93 -26.47 -19.82
C PRO A 535 -13.91 -26.64 -20.90
N TRP A 536 -14.27 -27.16 -22.06
CA TRP A 536 -13.39 -27.33 -23.21
C TRP A 536 -12.68 -26.01 -23.56
N THR A 537 -11.66 -25.65 -22.79
CA THR A 537 -10.54 -24.85 -23.17
C THR A 537 -9.68 -25.92 -23.80
N ARG A 538 -9.74 -25.96 -25.14
CA ARG A 538 -8.67 -26.46 -26.00
C ARG A 538 -7.40 -26.50 -25.16
N ASP A 539 -6.87 -27.70 -24.92
CA ASP A 539 -5.47 -27.76 -24.49
C ASP A 539 -4.76 -26.89 -25.52
N PRO A 540 -4.15 -25.75 -25.14
CA PRO A 540 -3.61 -24.82 -26.12
C PRO A 540 -2.66 -25.51 -27.10
N ASP A 541 -2.15 -26.68 -26.70
CA ASP A 541 -1.26 -27.56 -27.46
C ASP A 541 -1.99 -28.69 -28.24
N SER A 542 -3.32 -28.78 -28.18
CA SER A 542 -4.11 -29.75 -28.97
C SER A 542 -4.49 -29.19 -30.34
N ASP A 543 -4.11 -29.95 -31.37
CA ASP A 543 -4.41 -29.73 -32.78
C ASP A 543 -5.77 -30.29 -33.22
N GLU A 544 -6.63 -30.68 -32.27
CA GLU A 544 -7.96 -31.20 -32.61
C GLU A 544 -8.80 -30.12 -33.32
N PRO A 545 -9.37 -30.41 -34.52
CA PRO A 545 -10.18 -29.45 -35.26
C PRO A 545 -11.43 -29.08 -34.45
N LEU A 546 -11.86 -27.82 -34.59
CA LEU A 546 -13.14 -27.39 -34.03
C LEU A 546 -14.25 -28.30 -34.57
N PRO A 547 -15.17 -28.81 -33.73
CA PRO A 547 -16.28 -29.62 -34.21
C PRO A 547 -17.04 -28.84 -35.29
N GLU A 548 -17.28 -29.48 -36.44
CA GLU A 548 -17.86 -28.85 -37.64
C GLU A 548 -19.27 -28.27 -37.40
N ASN A 549 -19.98 -28.75 -36.36
CA ASN A 549 -21.28 -28.25 -35.96
C ASN A 549 -21.49 -28.41 -34.44
N ARG A 550 -22.28 -27.51 -33.85
CA ARG A 550 -22.69 -27.52 -32.42
C ARG A 550 -23.32 -28.83 -31.95
N LEU A 551 -23.91 -29.61 -32.86
CA LEU A 551 -24.47 -30.93 -32.53
C LEU A 551 -23.38 -31.93 -32.12
N ILE A 552 -22.25 -31.94 -32.83
CA ILE A 552 -21.10 -32.82 -32.56
C ILE A 552 -20.42 -32.36 -31.27
N GLU A 553 -20.24 -31.05 -31.10
CA GLU A 553 -19.76 -30.45 -29.85
C GLU A 553 -20.64 -30.88 -28.66
N GLY A 554 -21.96 -30.83 -28.86
CA GLY A 554 -22.98 -31.29 -27.93
C GLY A 554 -22.77 -32.72 -27.44
N GLN A 555 -22.55 -33.64 -28.38
CA GLN A 555 -22.32 -35.06 -28.13
C GLN A 555 -20.99 -35.33 -27.43
N ILE A 556 -19.89 -34.73 -27.91
CA ILE A 556 -18.55 -34.90 -27.34
C ILE A 556 -18.55 -34.45 -25.87
N ILE A 557 -19.15 -33.29 -25.58
CA ILE A 557 -19.22 -32.78 -24.21
C ILE A 557 -20.07 -33.72 -23.35
N ARG A 558 -21.25 -34.17 -23.80
CA ARG A 558 -22.07 -35.13 -23.04
C ARG A 558 -21.35 -36.43 -22.73
N GLU A 559 -20.68 -37.02 -23.72
CA GLU A 559 -19.98 -38.30 -23.54
C GLU A 559 -18.79 -38.15 -22.58
N ARG A 560 -18.00 -37.09 -22.74
CA ARG A 560 -16.91 -36.78 -21.82
C ARG A 560 -17.42 -36.53 -20.40
N TRP A 561 -18.57 -35.88 -20.27
CA TRP A 561 -19.22 -35.67 -18.99
C TRP A 561 -19.73 -36.96 -18.38
N ARG A 562 -20.37 -37.82 -19.16
CA ARG A 562 -20.76 -39.16 -18.72
C ARG A 562 -19.53 -39.94 -18.26
N ASN A 563 -18.40 -39.80 -18.94
CA ASN A 563 -17.16 -40.43 -18.54
C ASN A 563 -16.59 -39.80 -17.26
N LEU A 564 -16.57 -38.47 -17.11
CA LEU A 564 -16.08 -37.80 -15.90
C LEU A 564 -17.00 -38.00 -14.69
N LEU A 565 -18.31 -38.12 -14.93
CA LEU A 565 -19.32 -38.33 -13.90
C LEU A 565 -19.54 -39.81 -13.58
N GLY A 566 -19.31 -40.70 -14.53
CA GLY A 566 -19.59 -42.13 -14.44
C GLY A 566 -18.35 -43.02 -14.31
N SER A 567 -17.15 -42.56 -14.67
CA SER A 567 -15.95 -43.40 -14.57
C SER A 567 -15.59 -43.66 -13.10
N GLU A 568 -15.57 -44.94 -12.73
CA GLU A 568 -14.93 -45.44 -11.50
C GLU A 568 -13.39 -45.52 -11.65
N LEU A 569 -12.84 -44.95 -12.73
CA LEU A 569 -11.43 -45.04 -13.11
C LEU A 569 -10.57 -44.13 -12.21
N GLU A 570 -10.28 -44.61 -11.00
CA GLU A 570 -8.97 -44.51 -10.33
C GLU A 570 -9.03 -45.23 -8.97
N PRO A 571 -7.94 -45.90 -8.51
CA PRO A 571 -7.83 -46.50 -7.18
C PRO A 571 -7.57 -45.43 -6.10
N LEU A 572 -8.39 -44.38 -6.09
CA LEU A 572 -8.41 -43.35 -5.06
C LEU A 572 -9.54 -43.65 -4.07
N ALA A 573 -9.35 -43.29 -2.80
CA ALA A 573 -10.19 -43.71 -1.67
C ALA A 573 -11.69 -43.30 -1.68
N MET A 574 -12.17 -42.62 -2.74
CA MET A 574 -13.60 -42.43 -3.01
C MET A 574 -13.88 -42.65 -4.49
N PRO A 575 -14.95 -43.40 -4.85
CA PRO A 575 -15.38 -43.52 -6.23
C PRO A 575 -15.68 -42.12 -6.78
N ALA A 576 -15.25 -41.85 -8.02
CA ALA A 576 -15.38 -40.53 -8.63
C ALA A 576 -16.82 -40.00 -8.62
N SER A 577 -17.80 -40.91 -8.63
CA SER A 577 -19.25 -40.67 -8.44
C SER A 577 -19.60 -39.82 -7.22
N ARG A 578 -18.78 -39.84 -6.16
CA ARG A 578 -19.05 -39.13 -4.90
C ARG A 578 -18.28 -37.81 -4.73
N ARG A 579 -17.44 -37.42 -5.69
CA ARG A 579 -16.62 -36.21 -5.55
C ARG A 579 -17.42 -34.93 -5.79
N PRO A 580 -17.25 -33.90 -4.94
CA PRO A 580 -17.86 -32.61 -5.18
C PRO A 580 -17.24 -31.97 -6.43
N VAL A 581 -18.09 -31.31 -7.21
CA VAL A 581 -17.70 -30.62 -8.44
C VAL A 581 -17.68 -29.10 -8.20
N ARG A 582 -16.76 -28.39 -8.85
CA ARG A 582 -16.70 -26.93 -8.82
C ARG A 582 -17.76 -26.35 -9.74
N PHE A 583 -18.50 -25.35 -9.26
CA PHE A 583 -19.45 -24.64 -10.10
C PHE A 583 -18.69 -23.71 -11.06
N THR A 584 -18.95 -23.85 -12.36
CA THR A 584 -18.46 -22.93 -13.39
C THR A 584 -19.66 -22.49 -14.22
N PRO A 585 -19.97 -21.18 -14.34
CA PRO A 585 -21.18 -20.69 -15.02
C PRO A 585 -21.34 -21.13 -16.48
N GLN A 586 -20.25 -21.55 -17.12
CA GLN A 586 -20.26 -22.06 -18.49
C GLN A 586 -21.03 -23.39 -18.60
N TRP A 587 -21.03 -24.21 -17.54
CA TRP A 587 -21.66 -25.53 -17.57
C TRP A 587 -23.18 -25.50 -17.57
N PRO A 588 -23.84 -24.80 -16.64
CA PRO A 588 -25.29 -24.63 -16.70
C PRO A 588 -25.72 -24.04 -18.04
N ARG A 589 -25.00 -23.01 -18.54
CA ARG A 589 -25.31 -22.40 -19.84
C ARG A 589 -25.33 -23.40 -20.99
N PHE A 590 -24.35 -24.30 -21.02
CA PHE A 590 -24.28 -25.35 -22.03
C PHE A 590 -25.42 -26.37 -21.87
N LEU A 591 -25.58 -26.94 -20.66
CA LEU A 591 -26.60 -27.98 -20.40
C LEU A 591 -28.03 -27.46 -20.60
N PHE A 592 -28.32 -26.23 -20.17
CA PHE A 592 -29.61 -25.58 -20.41
C PHE A 592 -29.85 -25.34 -21.90
N GLY A 593 -28.82 -24.91 -22.62
CA GLY A 593 -28.88 -24.74 -24.07
C GLY A 593 -29.21 -26.06 -24.78
N GLU A 594 -28.50 -27.13 -24.43
CA GLU A 594 -28.71 -28.47 -24.99
C GLU A 594 -30.11 -29.02 -24.70
N ALA A 595 -30.57 -28.93 -23.46
CA ALA A 595 -31.91 -29.38 -23.08
C ALA A 595 -33.01 -28.55 -23.78
N THR A 596 -32.85 -27.23 -23.84
CA THR A 596 -33.79 -26.34 -24.54
C THR A 596 -33.84 -26.63 -26.03
N LEU A 597 -32.69 -26.87 -26.67
CA LEU A 597 -32.61 -27.21 -28.10
C LEU A 597 -33.25 -28.56 -28.38
N ALA A 598 -32.97 -29.58 -27.57
CA ALA A 598 -33.57 -30.90 -27.72
C ALA A 598 -35.10 -30.84 -27.57
N ARG A 599 -35.61 -30.10 -26.57
CA ARG A 599 -37.05 -29.88 -26.41
C ARG A 599 -37.68 -29.12 -27.57
N GLN A 600 -37.03 -28.06 -28.07
CA GLN A 600 -37.52 -27.33 -29.25
C GLN A 600 -37.55 -28.18 -30.50
N ALA A 601 -36.60 -29.13 -30.64
CA ALA A 601 -36.61 -30.10 -31.72
C ALA A 601 -37.77 -31.10 -31.58
N LEU A 602 -38.02 -31.61 -30.37
CA LEU A 602 -39.18 -32.46 -30.07
C LEU A 602 -40.52 -31.76 -30.35
N ALA A 603 -40.62 -30.46 -30.07
CA ALA A 603 -41.81 -29.68 -30.40
C ALA A 603 -42.07 -29.55 -31.91
N ARG A 604 -41.04 -29.77 -32.75
CA ARG A 604 -41.16 -29.79 -34.22
C ARG A 604 -41.38 -31.20 -34.76
N ASP A 605 -40.79 -32.18 -34.11
CA ASP A 605 -40.82 -33.60 -34.48
C ASP A 605 -40.94 -34.45 -33.20
N ALA A 606 -42.19 -34.67 -32.78
CA ALA A 606 -42.51 -35.30 -31.50
C ALA A 606 -42.03 -36.76 -31.40
N ASP A 607 -41.89 -37.43 -32.55
CA ASP A 607 -41.51 -38.85 -32.65
C ASP A 607 -39.99 -39.04 -32.81
N SER A 608 -39.20 -37.98 -32.70
CA SER A 608 -37.74 -38.04 -32.86
C SER A 608 -37.07 -38.70 -31.66
N GLU A 609 -36.91 -40.03 -31.69
CA GLU A 609 -36.27 -40.82 -30.63
C GLU A 609 -34.87 -40.30 -30.26
N LEU A 610 -34.11 -39.81 -31.25
CA LEU A 610 -32.79 -39.23 -31.03
C LEU A 610 -32.84 -37.97 -30.15
N GLN A 611 -33.79 -37.05 -30.39
CA GLN A 611 -33.93 -35.83 -29.59
C GLN A 611 -34.53 -36.14 -28.21
N LEU A 612 -35.38 -37.16 -28.13
CA LEU A 612 -35.95 -37.65 -26.88
C LEU A 612 -34.87 -38.21 -25.97
N GLN A 613 -34.02 -39.10 -26.49
CA GLN A 613 -32.86 -39.64 -25.78
C GLN A 613 -31.90 -38.50 -25.37
N ARG A 614 -31.60 -37.58 -26.29
CA ARG A 614 -30.74 -36.42 -26.00
C ARG A 614 -31.28 -35.56 -24.85
N TYR A 615 -32.58 -35.31 -24.82
CA TYR A 615 -33.24 -34.55 -23.78
C TYR A 615 -33.15 -35.28 -22.43
N ARG A 616 -33.51 -36.57 -22.38
CA ARG A 616 -33.42 -37.42 -21.18
C ARG A 616 -32.01 -37.48 -20.62
N GLU A 617 -31.02 -37.76 -21.47
CA GLU A 617 -29.61 -37.84 -21.06
C GLU A 617 -29.10 -36.50 -20.50
N THR A 618 -29.48 -35.38 -21.12
CA THR A 618 -29.06 -34.05 -20.65
C THR A 618 -29.67 -33.75 -19.27
N MET A 619 -30.93 -34.13 -19.06
CA MET A 619 -31.62 -33.91 -17.78
C MET A 619 -31.08 -34.82 -16.66
N ASP A 620 -30.70 -36.05 -16.97
CA ASP A 620 -30.01 -36.95 -16.05
C ASP A 620 -28.60 -36.44 -15.65
N LEU A 621 -27.87 -35.86 -16.61
CA LEU A 621 -26.59 -35.18 -16.33
C LEU A 621 -26.76 -33.95 -15.43
N ILE A 622 -27.85 -33.19 -15.63
CA ILE A 622 -28.19 -32.04 -14.77
C ILE A 622 -28.46 -32.51 -13.33
N ASP A 623 -29.23 -33.58 -13.12
CA ASP A 623 -29.50 -34.16 -11.79
C ASP A 623 -28.21 -34.60 -11.10
N THR A 624 -27.35 -35.32 -11.83
CA THR A 624 -26.06 -35.79 -11.32
C THR A 624 -25.15 -34.61 -10.94
N LEU A 625 -25.16 -33.54 -11.75
CA LEU A 625 -24.42 -32.31 -11.45
C LEU A 625 -24.94 -31.62 -10.18
N ILE A 626 -26.27 -31.54 -10.01
CA ILE A 626 -26.89 -30.98 -8.80
C ILE A 626 -26.44 -31.77 -7.57
N ASP A 627 -26.57 -33.10 -7.56
CA ASP A 627 -26.14 -33.95 -6.42
C ASP A 627 -24.66 -33.70 -6.05
N ARG A 628 -23.77 -33.62 -7.05
CA ARG A 628 -22.35 -33.35 -6.80
C ARG A 628 -22.06 -31.94 -6.30
N LEU A 629 -22.78 -30.93 -6.80
CA LEU A 629 -22.68 -29.57 -6.28
C LEU A 629 -23.18 -29.51 -4.84
N ARG A 630 -24.30 -30.17 -4.53
CA ARG A 630 -24.87 -30.25 -3.18
C ARG A 630 -23.90 -30.90 -2.19
N ARG A 631 -23.05 -31.84 -2.60
CA ARG A 631 -21.99 -32.43 -1.73
C ARG A 631 -20.83 -31.49 -1.41
N SER A 632 -20.66 -30.39 -2.14
CA SER A 632 -19.56 -29.46 -1.92
C SER A 632 -19.63 -28.77 -0.55
N TRP A 633 -18.46 -28.57 0.07
CA TRP A 633 -18.33 -27.83 1.33
C TRP A 633 -18.34 -26.30 1.10
N ARG A 634 -18.32 -25.83 -0.14
CA ARG A 634 -18.27 -24.41 -0.50
C ARG A 634 -19.66 -23.86 -0.78
N LEU A 635 -19.92 -22.65 -0.27
CA LEU A 635 -21.19 -21.93 -0.48
C LEU A 635 -21.49 -21.65 -1.96
N PHE A 636 -20.48 -21.29 -2.73
CA PHE A 636 -20.61 -20.93 -4.15
C PHE A 636 -21.20 -22.08 -4.98
N GLU A 637 -20.80 -23.31 -4.69
CA GLU A 637 -21.31 -24.50 -5.32
C GLU A 637 -22.77 -24.79 -4.91
N GLN A 638 -23.19 -24.48 -3.68
CA GLN A 638 -24.59 -24.63 -3.25
C GLN A 638 -25.52 -23.63 -3.95
N ASP A 639 -25.08 -22.38 -4.05
CA ASP A 639 -25.84 -21.35 -4.77
C ASP A 639 -25.85 -21.61 -6.28
N GLY A 640 -24.79 -22.24 -6.80
CA GLY A 640 -24.76 -22.79 -8.15
C GLY A 640 -25.78 -23.90 -8.38
N ALA A 641 -25.93 -24.82 -7.42
CA ALA A 641 -26.98 -25.84 -7.47
C ALA A 641 -28.39 -25.22 -7.42
N ASP A 642 -28.61 -24.22 -6.57
CA ASP A 642 -29.89 -23.49 -6.52
C ASP A 642 -30.27 -22.90 -7.89
N LEU A 643 -29.31 -22.31 -8.61
CA LEU A 643 -29.56 -21.76 -9.95
C LEU A 643 -29.98 -22.83 -10.96
N ILE A 644 -29.38 -24.02 -10.88
CA ILE A 644 -29.71 -25.14 -11.76
C ILE A 644 -31.10 -25.68 -11.41
N GLU A 645 -31.41 -25.82 -10.13
CA GLU A 645 -32.73 -26.24 -9.67
C GLU A 645 -33.83 -25.23 -10.05
N ILE A 646 -33.59 -23.92 -9.97
CA ILE A 646 -34.53 -22.88 -10.44
C ILE A 646 -34.88 -23.06 -11.91
N TRP A 647 -33.87 -23.30 -12.76
CA TRP A 647 -34.09 -23.56 -14.17
C TRP A 647 -34.83 -24.88 -14.38
N LEU A 648 -34.48 -25.92 -13.62
CA LEU A 648 -35.08 -27.25 -13.71
C LEU A 648 -36.58 -27.21 -13.32
N VAL A 649 -36.96 -26.47 -12.27
CA VAL A 649 -38.36 -26.23 -11.91
C VAL A 649 -39.13 -25.64 -13.10
N ARG A 650 -38.60 -24.58 -13.71
CA ARG A 650 -39.22 -23.95 -14.88
C ARG A 650 -39.36 -24.92 -16.06
N GLU A 651 -38.36 -25.76 -16.29
CA GLU A 651 -38.36 -26.73 -17.38
C GLU A 651 -39.38 -27.87 -17.14
N LEU A 652 -39.48 -28.38 -15.90
CA LEU A 652 -40.42 -29.44 -15.54
C LEU A 652 -41.88 -28.99 -15.42
N MET A 653 -42.12 -27.68 -15.31
CA MET A 653 -43.46 -27.08 -15.41
C MET A 653 -44.02 -27.09 -16.84
N HIS A 654 -43.22 -27.43 -17.86
CA HIS A 654 -43.75 -27.58 -19.21
C HIS A 654 -44.72 -28.78 -19.29
N PRO A 655 -45.90 -28.64 -19.92
CA PRO A 655 -46.91 -29.71 -19.98
C PRO A 655 -46.39 -31.03 -20.57
N GLU A 656 -45.49 -30.94 -21.54
CA GLU A 656 -44.92 -32.09 -22.25
C GLU A 656 -43.72 -32.71 -21.51
N ALA A 657 -43.20 -32.08 -20.45
CA ALA A 657 -41.96 -32.51 -19.79
C ALA A 657 -42.08 -33.93 -19.23
N ARG A 658 -43.21 -34.28 -18.63
CA ARG A 658 -43.47 -35.63 -18.09
C ARG A 658 -43.49 -36.68 -19.21
N GLN A 659 -44.15 -36.38 -20.33
CA GLN A 659 -44.20 -37.28 -21.49
C GLN A 659 -42.80 -37.48 -22.08
N HIS A 660 -42.04 -36.39 -22.27
CA HIS A 660 -40.70 -36.46 -22.87
C HIS A 660 -39.70 -37.19 -21.95
N LEU A 661 -39.74 -36.95 -20.65
CA LEU A 661 -38.79 -37.56 -19.71
C LEU A 661 -39.12 -39.02 -19.37
N GLY A 662 -40.40 -39.40 -19.45
CA GLY A 662 -40.89 -40.66 -18.90
C GLY A 662 -41.10 -40.55 -17.39
N ASP A 663 -42.00 -41.38 -16.85
CA ASP A 663 -42.42 -41.28 -15.45
C ASP A 663 -41.25 -41.45 -14.47
N GLU A 664 -40.35 -42.41 -14.71
CA GLU A 664 -39.25 -42.70 -13.78
C GLU A 664 -38.29 -41.51 -13.60
N LEU A 665 -37.79 -40.93 -14.71
CA LEU A 665 -36.87 -39.80 -14.66
C LEU A 665 -37.57 -38.53 -14.18
N TYR A 666 -38.81 -38.29 -14.62
CA TYR A 666 -39.60 -37.15 -14.16
C TYR A 666 -39.84 -37.21 -12.64
N GLU A 667 -40.32 -38.34 -12.12
CA GLU A 667 -40.59 -38.51 -10.70
C GLU A 667 -39.30 -38.43 -9.85
N ARG A 668 -38.18 -38.94 -10.37
CA ARG A 668 -36.87 -38.80 -9.69
C ARG A 668 -36.46 -37.33 -9.57
N LEU A 669 -36.49 -36.57 -10.67
CA LEU A 669 -36.12 -35.16 -10.70
C LEU A 669 -37.04 -34.32 -9.80
N VAL A 670 -38.35 -34.57 -9.88
CA VAL A 670 -39.36 -33.87 -9.08
C VAL A 670 -39.21 -34.18 -7.59
N ARG A 671 -38.94 -35.45 -7.22
CA ARG A 671 -38.66 -35.83 -5.82
C ARG A 671 -37.37 -35.19 -5.30
N SER A 672 -36.33 -35.16 -6.11
CA SER A 672 -35.05 -34.48 -5.80
C SER A 672 -35.26 -32.98 -5.55
N LEU A 673 -36.04 -32.32 -6.41
CA LEU A 673 -36.42 -30.92 -6.25
C LEU A 673 -37.32 -30.65 -5.03
N GLY A 674 -38.15 -31.63 -4.63
CA GLY A 674 -39.00 -31.52 -3.44
C GLY A 674 -38.25 -31.68 -2.10
N ASP A 675 -36.97 -32.09 -2.10
CA ASP A 675 -36.20 -32.33 -0.86
C ASP A 675 -35.65 -31.03 -0.23
N ASP A 676 -36.55 -30.21 0.33
CA ASP A 676 -36.15 -28.97 1.04
C ASP A 676 -35.23 -29.25 2.25
N ALA A 677 -35.47 -30.36 2.95
CA ALA A 677 -34.67 -30.75 4.11
C ALA A 677 -33.22 -31.06 3.73
N GLY A 678 -33.01 -31.91 2.71
CA GLY A 678 -31.69 -32.23 2.18
C GLY A 678 -30.97 -31.01 1.61
N ARG A 679 -31.70 -30.15 0.91
CA ARG A 679 -31.18 -28.87 0.38
C ARG A 679 -30.66 -27.97 1.51
N ASN A 680 -31.46 -27.75 2.54
CA ASN A 680 -31.10 -26.89 3.66
C ASN A 680 -29.97 -27.49 4.50
N ALA A 681 -29.93 -28.82 4.67
CA ALA A 681 -28.80 -29.51 5.29
C ALA A 681 -27.49 -29.33 4.50
N ALA A 682 -27.54 -29.42 3.16
CA ALA A 682 -26.40 -29.20 2.29
C ALA A 682 -25.89 -27.74 2.35
N ARG A 683 -26.80 -26.76 2.30
CA ARG A 683 -26.50 -25.32 2.47
C ARG A 683 -25.85 -25.06 3.83
N ARG A 684 -26.40 -25.63 4.91
CA ARG A 684 -25.87 -25.49 6.27
C ARG A 684 -24.45 -26.04 6.38
N ARG A 685 -24.23 -27.27 5.89
CA ARG A 685 -22.89 -27.89 5.84
C ARG A 685 -21.90 -26.99 5.12
N ALA A 686 -22.26 -26.50 3.94
CA ALA A 686 -21.39 -25.65 3.16
C ALA A 686 -21.07 -24.32 3.88
N LEU A 687 -22.06 -23.70 4.52
CA LEU A 687 -21.89 -22.48 5.30
C LEU A 687 -20.91 -22.70 6.47
N VAL A 688 -21.14 -23.75 7.27
CA VAL A 688 -20.32 -24.13 8.42
C VAL A 688 -18.87 -24.42 8.00
N MET A 689 -18.70 -25.24 6.95
CA MET A 689 -17.38 -25.66 6.48
C MET A 689 -16.61 -24.52 5.80
N SER A 690 -17.30 -23.69 5.01
CA SER A 690 -16.72 -22.48 4.41
C SER A 690 -16.19 -21.53 5.48
N TRP A 691 -16.96 -21.32 6.55
CA TRP A 691 -16.56 -20.52 7.70
C TRP A 691 -15.37 -21.12 8.45
N ALA A 692 -15.40 -22.42 8.73
CA ALA A 692 -14.33 -23.11 9.43
C ALA A 692 -13.00 -23.06 8.64
N ARG A 693 -13.06 -23.26 7.32
CA ARG A 693 -11.90 -23.10 6.44
C ARG A 693 -11.38 -21.67 6.44
N TYR A 694 -12.26 -20.68 6.34
CA TYR A 694 -11.89 -19.27 6.38
C TYR A 694 -11.18 -18.89 7.70
N ARG A 695 -11.68 -19.38 8.84
CA ARG A 695 -11.00 -19.16 10.13
C ARG A 695 -9.64 -19.84 10.23
N ASN A 696 -9.49 -21.01 9.62
CA ASN A 696 -8.21 -21.72 9.59
C ASN A 696 -7.20 -21.06 8.65
N SER A 697 -7.62 -20.55 7.49
CA SER A 697 -6.73 -19.86 6.55
C SER A 697 -6.15 -18.56 7.14
N LEU A 698 -6.95 -17.85 7.94
CA LEU A 698 -6.46 -16.68 8.69
C LEU A 698 -5.37 -17.04 9.71
N ARG A 699 -5.29 -18.30 10.19
CA ARG A 699 -4.20 -18.76 11.06
C ARG A 699 -2.94 -19.11 10.26
N THR A 700 -3.09 -19.68 9.06
CA THR A 700 -1.97 -20.18 8.24
C THR A 700 -1.30 -19.10 7.38
N ARG A 701 -1.51 -17.81 7.66
CA ARG A 701 -0.89 -16.64 7.01
C ARG A 701 -1.11 -16.49 5.50
N SER A 702 -1.88 -17.37 4.86
CA SER A 702 -2.40 -17.19 3.51
C SER A 702 -3.85 -16.73 3.61
N PRO A 703 -4.13 -15.42 3.59
CA PRO A 703 -5.50 -14.93 3.65
C PRO A 703 -6.20 -15.42 2.38
N ALA A 704 -6.98 -16.49 2.50
CA ALA A 704 -7.99 -16.77 1.51
C ALA A 704 -8.96 -15.58 1.57
N ASN A 705 -8.91 -14.69 0.58
CA ASN A 705 -9.91 -13.62 0.42
C ASN A 705 -11.26 -14.18 -0.07
N GLN A 706 -11.52 -15.46 0.21
CA GLN A 706 -12.67 -16.19 -0.25
C GLN A 706 -13.40 -16.85 0.93
N LEU A 707 -14.69 -16.57 1.06
CA LEU A 707 -15.59 -17.25 1.99
C LEU A 707 -16.47 -18.18 1.16
N GLY A 708 -16.18 -19.49 1.22
CA GLY A 708 -16.94 -20.51 0.50
C GLY A 708 -16.91 -20.37 -1.02
N GLY A 709 -15.78 -19.94 -1.59
CA GLY A 709 -15.62 -19.74 -3.04
C GLY A 709 -15.99 -18.33 -3.53
N TYR A 710 -16.68 -17.53 -2.72
CA TYR A 710 -16.95 -16.13 -3.04
C TYR A 710 -15.80 -15.23 -2.64
N TRP A 711 -15.35 -14.36 -3.56
CA TRP A 711 -14.46 -13.26 -3.22
C TRP A 711 -15.17 -12.27 -2.32
N TRP A 712 -14.69 -12.13 -1.09
CA TRP A 712 -15.26 -11.21 -0.11
C TRP A 712 -14.18 -10.26 0.37
N ILE A 713 -14.37 -8.97 0.06
CA ILE A 713 -13.43 -7.89 0.38
C ILE A 713 -13.86 -7.20 1.70
N GLY A 714 -14.98 -7.63 2.30
CA GLY A 714 -15.68 -6.87 3.34
C GLY A 714 -16.55 -5.77 2.73
N GLU A 715 -17.15 -4.94 3.58
CA GLU A 715 -17.83 -3.70 3.16
C GLU A 715 -16.81 -2.88 2.35
N GLY A 716 -16.94 -2.85 1.01
CA GLY A 716 -15.91 -2.41 0.03
C GLY A 716 -15.44 -0.95 0.18
N GLY A 717 -16.07 -0.24 1.12
CA GLY A 717 -15.74 1.09 1.58
C GLY A 717 -14.72 1.20 2.72
N SER A 718 -14.30 0.11 3.37
CA SER A 718 -13.53 0.19 4.63
C SER A 718 -12.15 -0.46 4.48
N GLY A 719 -11.13 0.37 4.28
CA GLY A 719 -9.74 -0.13 4.24
C GLY A 719 -9.30 -0.80 5.56
N VAL A 720 -10.01 -0.53 6.66
CA VAL A 720 -9.82 -1.18 7.96
C VAL A 720 -9.94 -2.70 7.85
N TYR A 721 -10.85 -3.23 7.03
CA TYR A 721 -10.97 -4.68 6.80
C TYR A 721 -9.76 -5.24 6.03
N ALA A 722 -9.20 -4.49 5.07
CA ALA A 722 -8.01 -4.93 4.35
C ALA A 722 -6.83 -5.13 5.31
N VAL A 723 -6.62 -4.20 6.24
CA VAL A 723 -5.45 -4.20 7.14
C VAL A 723 -5.61 -5.11 8.35
N SER A 724 -6.83 -5.32 8.85
CA SER A 724 -7.07 -6.02 10.12
C SER A 724 -7.62 -7.44 9.90
N PRO A 725 -6.79 -8.50 10.09
CA PRO A 725 -7.28 -9.88 10.11
C PRO A 725 -8.35 -10.11 11.19
N TYR A 726 -8.26 -9.36 12.29
CA TYR A 726 -9.23 -9.41 13.37
C TYR A 726 -10.61 -8.95 12.93
N SER A 727 -10.69 -7.82 12.22
CA SER A 727 -11.94 -7.27 11.70
C SER A 727 -12.52 -8.15 10.61
N ARG A 728 -11.68 -8.68 9.70
CA ARG A 728 -12.11 -9.69 8.72
C ARG A 728 -12.72 -10.91 9.37
N ARG A 729 -12.09 -11.44 10.42
CA ARG A 729 -12.62 -12.57 11.17
C ARG A 729 -13.95 -12.25 11.84
N ARG A 730 -14.07 -11.09 12.50
CA ARG A 730 -15.32 -10.66 13.15
C ARG A 730 -16.45 -10.47 12.15
N ALA A 731 -16.18 -9.82 11.02
CA ALA A 731 -17.17 -9.60 9.98
C ALA A 731 -17.57 -10.91 9.28
N ALA A 732 -16.63 -11.84 9.02
CA ALA A 732 -16.98 -13.16 8.50
C ALA A 732 -17.82 -13.97 9.49
N ASP A 733 -17.49 -13.91 10.79
CA ASP A 733 -18.30 -14.51 11.85
C ASP A 733 -19.72 -13.93 11.84
N TYR A 734 -19.85 -12.60 11.87
CA TYR A 734 -21.16 -11.95 11.88
C TYR A 734 -21.99 -12.26 10.64
N LEU A 735 -21.34 -12.27 9.49
CA LEU A 735 -21.99 -12.55 8.22
C LEU A 735 -22.49 -14.00 8.15
N VAL A 736 -21.67 -14.96 8.58
CA VAL A 736 -22.07 -16.38 8.63
C VAL A 736 -23.23 -16.57 9.60
N TRP A 737 -23.25 -15.83 10.70
CA TRP A 737 -24.37 -15.80 11.62
C TRP A 737 -25.65 -15.25 10.97
N LEU A 738 -25.58 -14.15 10.22
CA LEU A 738 -26.74 -13.62 9.47
C LEU A 738 -27.26 -14.63 8.43
N MET A 739 -26.35 -15.30 7.71
CA MET A 739 -26.71 -16.35 6.76
C MET A 739 -27.34 -17.56 7.45
N LEU A 740 -26.85 -17.94 8.65
CA LEU A 740 -27.40 -19.04 9.43
C LEU A 740 -28.82 -18.72 9.91
N GLN A 741 -29.04 -17.53 10.47
CA GLN A 741 -30.37 -17.05 10.87
C GLN A 741 -31.34 -17.05 9.69
N ARG A 742 -30.85 -16.67 8.50
CA ARG A 742 -31.62 -16.72 7.26
C ARG A 742 -31.99 -18.13 6.87
N LEU A 743 -31.06 -19.07 6.99
CA LEU A 743 -31.29 -20.47 6.64
C LEU A 743 -32.30 -21.13 7.59
N GLU A 744 -32.23 -20.84 8.89
CA GLU A 744 -33.04 -21.46 9.95
C GLU A 744 -34.48 -20.90 10.09
N LYS A 745 -34.88 -19.90 9.29
CA LYS A 745 -36.23 -19.27 9.34
C LYS A 745 -36.67 -18.85 10.76
N HIS A 746 -35.78 -18.23 11.53
CA HIS A 746 -36.06 -17.85 12.93
C HIS A 746 -37.33 -17.00 13.09
N GLU A 747 -38.23 -17.36 14.01
CA GLU A 747 -39.44 -16.58 14.34
C GLU A 747 -39.07 -15.17 14.87
N GLY A 748 -39.79 -14.13 14.44
CA GLY A 748 -39.49 -12.72 14.78
C GLY A 748 -38.43 -12.05 13.89
N TRP A 749 -37.96 -12.73 12.86
CA TRP A 749 -37.00 -12.20 11.90
C TRP A 749 -37.66 -11.12 11.01
N ASN A 750 -37.30 -9.85 11.21
CA ASN A 750 -37.59 -8.79 10.22
C ASN A 750 -36.76 -9.07 8.96
N ARG A 751 -37.32 -9.89 8.09
CA ARG A 751 -36.69 -10.48 6.91
C ARG A 751 -36.07 -9.39 6.03
N GLU A 752 -36.79 -8.32 5.76
CA GLU A 752 -36.31 -7.26 4.90
C GLU A 752 -35.11 -6.50 5.51
N ALA A 753 -35.22 -6.06 6.77
CA ALA A 753 -34.15 -5.32 7.43
C ALA A 753 -32.83 -6.11 7.49
N ARG A 754 -32.90 -7.42 7.79
CA ARG A 754 -31.73 -8.29 7.86
C ARG A 754 -31.18 -8.66 6.49
N ILE A 755 -32.03 -8.71 5.46
CA ILE A 755 -31.56 -8.87 4.08
C ILE A 755 -30.77 -7.64 3.64
N ARG A 756 -31.27 -6.43 3.93
CA ARG A 756 -30.53 -5.19 3.66
C ARG A 756 -29.21 -5.16 4.41
N GLU A 757 -29.20 -5.61 5.66
CA GLU A 757 -27.98 -5.76 6.45
C GLU A 757 -27.01 -6.76 5.82
N LEU A 758 -27.46 -7.95 5.40
CA LEU A 758 -26.64 -8.94 4.72
C LEU A 758 -26.06 -8.38 3.40
N ALA A 759 -26.88 -7.70 2.60
CA ALA A 759 -26.46 -7.06 1.36
C ALA A 759 -25.37 -6.00 1.61
N LYS A 760 -25.54 -5.17 2.64
CA LYS A 760 -24.56 -4.17 3.06
C LYS A 760 -23.23 -4.80 3.51
N TYR A 761 -23.26 -5.82 4.37
CA TYR A 761 -22.03 -6.48 4.86
C TYR A 761 -21.29 -7.26 3.76
N TRP A 762 -22.04 -7.75 2.79
CA TRP A 762 -21.48 -8.47 1.64
C TRP A 762 -21.04 -7.51 0.51
N ASP A 763 -21.39 -6.22 0.58
CA ASP A 763 -21.11 -5.19 -0.42
C ASP A 763 -21.77 -5.46 -1.79
N VAL A 764 -23.06 -5.83 -1.76
CA VAL A 764 -23.88 -6.00 -2.97
C VAL A 764 -25.17 -5.19 -2.90
N PRO A 765 -25.72 -4.78 -4.06
CA PRO A 765 -27.01 -4.11 -4.11
C PRO A 765 -28.13 -4.94 -3.47
N GLU A 766 -29.00 -4.30 -2.70
CA GLU A 766 -30.14 -4.96 -2.01
C GLU A 766 -31.06 -5.72 -2.97
N MET A 767 -31.20 -5.24 -4.22
CA MET A 767 -32.00 -5.87 -5.27
C MET A 767 -31.57 -7.30 -5.60
N VAL A 768 -30.30 -7.66 -5.37
CA VAL A 768 -29.82 -9.03 -5.62
C VAL A 768 -30.49 -10.04 -4.68
N TYR A 769 -30.96 -9.58 -3.51
CA TYR A 769 -31.73 -10.41 -2.58
C TYR A 769 -33.26 -10.26 -2.73
N GLY A 770 -33.72 -9.54 -3.76
CA GLY A 770 -35.14 -9.27 -4.01
C GLY A 770 -35.70 -8.03 -3.31
N VAL A 771 -34.85 -7.13 -2.79
CA VAL A 771 -35.29 -5.92 -2.08
C VAL A 771 -35.07 -4.68 -2.93
N GLY A 772 -36.10 -3.85 -3.10
CA GLY A 772 -36.04 -2.64 -3.92
C GLY A 772 -36.41 -2.87 -5.39
N LEU A 773 -36.31 -1.80 -6.20
CA LEU A 773 -36.74 -1.82 -7.60
C LEU A 773 -35.91 -2.80 -8.44
N GLY A 774 -36.59 -3.70 -9.15
CA GLY A 774 -35.98 -4.72 -9.99
C GLY A 774 -35.50 -5.96 -9.24
N GLY A 775 -35.70 -6.02 -7.92
CA GLY A 775 -35.39 -7.20 -7.12
C GLY A 775 -36.23 -8.42 -7.52
N GLU A 776 -37.45 -8.20 -7.98
CA GLU A 776 -38.38 -9.22 -8.48
C GLU A 776 -37.86 -9.98 -9.71
N PHE A 777 -36.91 -9.42 -10.46
CA PHE A 777 -36.27 -10.09 -11.60
C PHE A 777 -35.00 -10.85 -11.20
N LEU A 778 -34.38 -10.49 -10.08
CA LEU A 778 -33.12 -11.08 -9.59
C LEU A 778 -33.33 -12.13 -8.51
N ARG A 779 -34.52 -12.20 -7.92
CA ARG A 779 -34.95 -13.23 -6.98
C ARG A 779 -36.00 -14.10 -7.66
N ALA A 780 -35.82 -15.41 -7.63
CA ALA A 780 -36.73 -16.39 -8.20
C ALA A 780 -37.96 -16.62 -7.32
N ASP A 781 -38.65 -15.54 -6.95
CA ASP A 781 -39.99 -15.62 -6.35
C ASP A 781 -41.06 -15.95 -7.40
N ASP A 782 -40.83 -15.53 -8.65
CA ASP A 782 -41.54 -15.97 -9.85
C ASP A 782 -40.52 -16.49 -10.87
N VAL A 783 -40.48 -17.80 -11.08
CA VAL A 783 -39.50 -18.46 -11.98
C VAL A 783 -39.63 -18.04 -13.44
N HIS A 784 -40.77 -17.49 -13.86
CA HIS A 784 -40.98 -17.01 -15.22
C HIS A 784 -40.41 -15.59 -15.43
N ARG A 785 -40.40 -14.78 -14.37
CA ARG A 785 -39.82 -13.43 -14.38
C ARG A 785 -38.35 -13.41 -13.99
N PHE A 786 -37.87 -14.45 -13.32
CA PHE A 786 -36.49 -14.58 -12.92
C PHE A 786 -35.56 -14.51 -14.15
N ALA A 787 -34.75 -13.46 -14.18
CA ALA A 787 -33.73 -13.27 -15.19
C ALA A 787 -32.45 -13.99 -14.73
N MET A 788 -32.26 -15.22 -15.20
CA MET A 788 -31.04 -15.95 -14.90
C MET A 788 -29.83 -15.15 -15.42
N PRO A 789 -28.89 -14.77 -14.54
CA PRO A 789 -27.75 -13.96 -14.94
C PRO A 789 -26.72 -14.82 -15.69
N VAL A 790 -26.62 -14.60 -17.00
CA VAL A 790 -25.79 -15.42 -17.91
C VAL A 790 -24.30 -15.01 -17.89
N GLU A 791 -23.96 -13.86 -17.30
CA GLU A 791 -22.61 -13.28 -17.36
C GLU A 791 -22.00 -13.03 -15.98
N GLY A 792 -21.33 -14.02 -15.38
CA GLY A 792 -20.22 -13.92 -14.37
C GLY A 792 -20.35 -13.02 -13.12
N ARG A 793 -21.35 -12.13 -13.05
CA ARG A 793 -21.59 -11.08 -12.04
C ARG A 793 -22.37 -11.60 -10.85
N TRP A 794 -22.97 -12.78 -10.97
CA TRP A 794 -23.61 -13.49 -9.85
C TRP A 794 -22.63 -14.03 -8.82
N SER A 795 -21.33 -13.96 -9.12
CA SER A 795 -20.22 -14.33 -8.23
C SER A 795 -20.12 -13.51 -6.94
N ARG A 796 -21.17 -12.76 -6.56
CA ARG A 796 -21.08 -11.76 -5.50
C ARG A 796 -22.12 -11.86 -4.39
N ALA A 797 -23.19 -12.66 -4.45
CA ALA A 797 -24.21 -12.64 -3.39
C ALA A 797 -24.65 -14.03 -2.94
N PRO A 798 -24.06 -14.57 -1.86
CA PRO A 798 -24.40 -15.91 -1.41
C PRO A 798 -25.78 -15.97 -0.78
N GLY A 799 -26.48 -17.08 -1.00
CA GLY A 799 -27.82 -17.33 -0.46
C GLY A 799 -28.91 -16.37 -0.92
N SER A 800 -28.71 -15.68 -2.05
CA SER A 800 -29.70 -14.77 -2.62
C SER A 800 -31.05 -15.45 -2.91
N GLN A 801 -30.99 -16.72 -3.33
CA GLN A 801 -32.15 -17.53 -3.73
C GLN A 801 -32.67 -18.46 -2.64
N TRP A 802 -32.07 -18.47 -1.44
CA TRP A 802 -32.58 -19.28 -0.33
C TRP A 802 -33.97 -18.78 0.08
N HIS A 803 -34.91 -19.71 0.25
CA HIS A 803 -36.29 -19.46 0.64
C HIS A 803 -37.03 -18.52 -0.33
N ALA A 804 -36.66 -18.53 -1.61
CA ALA A 804 -37.37 -17.83 -2.67
C ALA A 804 -38.56 -18.68 -3.17
N GLY A 805 -39.48 -18.06 -3.90
CA GLY A 805 -40.74 -18.70 -4.34
C GLY A 805 -40.57 -19.98 -5.16
N TRP A 806 -39.44 -20.15 -5.86
CA TRP A 806 -39.13 -21.39 -6.60
C TRP A 806 -39.10 -22.65 -5.73
N GLU A 807 -38.71 -22.56 -4.44
CA GLU A 807 -38.68 -23.73 -3.55
C GLU A 807 -40.09 -24.25 -3.27
N ARG A 808 -41.05 -23.32 -3.11
CA ARG A 808 -42.47 -23.68 -2.97
C ARG A 808 -43.00 -24.32 -4.25
N LEU A 809 -42.63 -23.79 -5.41
CA LEU A 809 -43.02 -24.38 -6.70
C LEU A 809 -42.42 -25.78 -6.88
N ALA A 810 -41.19 -26.00 -6.42
CA ALA A 810 -40.57 -27.32 -6.41
C ALA A 810 -41.33 -28.32 -5.52
N GLU A 811 -41.75 -27.90 -4.32
CA GLU A 811 -42.61 -28.70 -3.44
C GLU A 811 -44.00 -28.98 -4.07
N GLU A 812 -44.63 -27.97 -4.68
CA GLU A 812 -45.93 -28.12 -5.37
C GLU A 812 -45.86 -29.08 -6.57
N LEU A 813 -44.73 -29.08 -7.29
CA LEU A 813 -44.45 -30.08 -8.34
C LEU A 813 -44.31 -31.48 -7.74
N ALA A 814 -43.61 -31.62 -6.60
CA ALA A 814 -43.43 -32.90 -5.89
C ALA A 814 -44.73 -33.49 -5.34
N ASP A 815 -45.63 -32.63 -4.86
CA ASP A 815 -46.96 -33.01 -4.39
C ASP A 815 -47.94 -33.39 -5.54
N GLY A 816 -47.54 -33.23 -6.80
CA GLY A 816 -48.40 -33.45 -7.97
C GLY A 816 -49.51 -32.40 -8.12
N LYS A 817 -49.46 -31.30 -7.36
CA LYS A 817 -50.44 -30.20 -7.42
C LYS A 817 -50.20 -29.26 -8.61
N GLY A 818 -48.99 -29.28 -9.17
CA GLY A 818 -48.59 -28.39 -10.27
C GLY A 818 -49.25 -28.66 -11.63
N SER A 819 -49.78 -29.87 -11.89
CA SER A 819 -50.28 -30.24 -13.24
C SER A 819 -51.66 -29.67 -13.58
N GLY A 820 -52.37 -29.07 -12.62
CA GLY A 820 -53.72 -28.50 -12.80
C GLY A 820 -53.80 -26.97 -12.76
N VAL A 821 -52.71 -26.27 -12.43
CA VAL A 821 -52.70 -24.81 -12.39
C VAL A 821 -52.55 -24.30 -13.84
N VAL A 822 -53.67 -24.05 -14.50
CA VAL A 822 -53.71 -23.37 -15.80
C VAL A 822 -53.21 -21.93 -15.59
N PHE A 823 -51.91 -21.71 -15.79
CA PHE A 823 -51.23 -20.41 -15.63
C PHE A 823 -51.62 -19.34 -16.69
N GLY A 824 -52.80 -19.49 -17.33
CA GLY A 824 -53.35 -18.54 -18.31
C GLY A 824 -54.21 -17.42 -17.72
N GLN A 825 -54.67 -17.53 -16.46
CA GLN A 825 -55.39 -16.43 -15.81
C GLN A 825 -54.43 -15.58 -14.99
N ARG A 826 -54.01 -14.44 -15.57
CA ARG A 826 -53.43 -13.34 -14.78
C ARG A 826 -54.38 -13.06 -13.61
N PRO A 827 -53.91 -12.99 -12.35
CA PRO A 827 -54.75 -12.56 -11.25
C PRO A 827 -55.16 -11.10 -11.51
N THR A 828 -56.42 -10.88 -11.87
CA THR A 828 -57.04 -9.57 -12.11
C THR A 828 -57.32 -8.79 -10.80
N THR A 829 -56.89 -9.31 -9.65
CA THR A 829 -57.17 -8.74 -8.32
C THR A 829 -56.02 -7.90 -7.74
N TRP A 830 -55.28 -7.16 -8.57
CA TRP A 830 -54.36 -6.10 -8.11
C TRP A 830 -54.96 -4.68 -8.16
N ASN A 831 -56.26 -4.54 -8.45
CA ASN A 831 -56.97 -3.27 -8.33
C ASN A 831 -57.68 -3.17 -6.98
N THR A 832 -56.95 -2.86 -5.91
CA THR A 832 -57.42 -2.10 -4.72
C THR A 832 -56.26 -1.82 -3.76
N LEU A 833 -55.13 -1.32 -4.27
CA LEU A 833 -54.27 -0.46 -3.46
C LEU A 833 -54.73 0.97 -3.68
N SER A 834 -55.50 1.48 -2.72
CA SER A 834 -55.82 2.91 -2.60
C SER A 834 -54.52 3.73 -2.76
N PRO A 835 -54.51 4.80 -3.56
CA PRO A 835 -53.34 5.66 -3.67
C PRO A 835 -53.13 6.36 -2.33
N LYS A 836 -52.22 5.85 -1.50
CA LYS A 836 -51.65 6.65 -0.42
C LYS A 836 -50.78 7.71 -1.08
N THR A 837 -51.32 8.92 -1.14
CA THR A 837 -50.62 10.21 -1.11
C THR A 837 -49.33 10.26 -1.94
N THR A 838 -49.46 10.83 -3.13
CA THR A 838 -48.39 11.47 -3.90
C THR A 838 -47.30 12.06 -2.99
N PRO A 839 -46.02 11.68 -3.15
CA PRO A 839 -44.93 12.44 -2.54
C PRO A 839 -44.83 13.79 -3.26
N ASP A 840 -44.79 14.87 -2.47
CA ASP A 840 -44.53 16.23 -2.92
C ASP A 840 -43.28 16.28 -3.83
N PRO A 841 -43.33 16.97 -4.97
CA PRO A 841 -42.15 17.18 -5.79
C PRO A 841 -41.17 18.10 -5.05
N LEU A 842 -40.10 17.47 -4.56
CA LEU A 842 -38.77 18.01 -4.25
C LEU A 842 -38.60 19.53 -4.46
N ARG A 843 -38.85 20.30 -3.40
CA ARG A 843 -38.18 21.61 -3.21
C ARG A 843 -36.71 21.36 -2.89
N TRP A 844 -35.85 21.64 -3.85
CA TRP A 844 -34.43 21.86 -3.58
C TRP A 844 -34.29 23.16 -2.77
N SER A 845 -34.03 23.04 -1.46
CA SER A 845 -33.44 24.14 -0.70
C SER A 845 -31.96 23.85 -0.52
N SER A 846 -31.15 24.77 -1.04
CA SER A 846 -29.72 24.87 -0.79
C SER A 846 -29.42 25.01 0.71
N ARG A 847 -28.57 24.11 1.22
CA ARG A 847 -27.59 24.37 2.30
C ARG A 847 -26.51 23.31 2.29
#